data_AF-A0A2N6QN77-F1
#
_entry.id   AF-A0A2N6QN77-F1
#
_cell.length_a   1.000
_cell.length_b   1.000
_cell.length_c   1.000
_cell.angle_alpha   90.00
_cell.angle_beta   90.00
_cell.angle_gamma   90.00
#
_symmetry.space_group_name_H-M   'P 1'
#
loop_
_entity.id
_entity.type
_entity.pdbx_description
1 polymer ?
#
loop_
_entity_poly.entity_id
_entity_poly.type
_entity_poly.pdbx_seq_one_letter_code
_entity_poly.pdbx_strand_id
1 'polypeptide(L)'
;MKKYILLTLSLLFASVALQARNGGNDVRIYLNAGHGSWGPNDRPMATIPYPANPETGRPDTLGFYETNTNLWKILKLGKTLEKMGVKHENILYSRTLNGPYPYVKGAPDEEKYNRNLSEICAEVEANNMDMFISIHSNAAADGSLTNYPLFLYRGQDGKGNDWSPGSYDMCKACWEPHFVNDIDIYSYYSKTQMNIRGDSTFYGGAWVSDVTGKKGYLGVLRHGVPGFLLEGYFHTYQPARHRALNPDYCGQEGIRVARGVCDYFNLTPEKTGYIMGTVKDMHEKIVHQLFNYAPNTNDQWLPLNGAEVTLLKDGNQVGTYKVDNNYNGVFVFEGLAPGDYTFSVKADGYKELTEEYKKAIKVEANQTSYAKLLLESESYVPPAIVYENYPEPNLPSYVGVPGKIEFSNSSKAFEDITGKMQRAIVRGDSTIILSDNNGEPVISLINNKTNEFVKKLSINGIAAAEPDNDGFKSRLSDISFTADGKLVGVNSEECQFNDGQVREGSTRGEIFVYKWDDFDSDPAVWVSTKSSANYYNAIVGRTLAVSGPSNDCHVFMSAANYWGDKHIKRFIDLNIVDNQIASTVFTEKDIKSTAPSPINKLATGLEVLLQVSPLADDQYVIDGTEFLPVEFKPAKTVNVNSEVLGQLSDQDNLVGQAATGVSFFKYAHHSLMVTPFVKDGKVGGLRLYDITEGIDKAKLIQTNTDLPEALPATTDMGTGASVDGKDINLYLIVGNVITKFTTKGIEQPAVKRIMAYDLKGEQLPDNSYKFTFTSNDDAQSAQLVFTDAATGEEVGTADISNVKQGSNTITLTADQLPGQSGQKLNWAVRLTGSAVANISRLTSNDASMQYPKTVFVAVDNSPESDYFGRFYVNAYSIGMYAYNPDWTRINENPYIGKEAKWGSQYRLGVDSKGTVYISDWSDDHSGVYLMNPADLEGEYTQFFVGERNSKGLFVNNGVNVGSSSPGLCVYGTGADTKLFVSLEDFGKDVGVYNIGNEDGTIASTWDKAPSQIFKVGRYEINGNCNLVGGIDGGVWVSQFRSAGNNTKGVPSLIYVNHNGEIVFNSGTQEFAPLLNGSAKAGFAVNKDNSLLVISDGTNVLQFFDITWNDGVPTLTPKYSYKASLTGTGIQQMAFDYAGNLVIGHQGVSIFSIPTEENVTMVPAKKSLVINATTGINEVAVAPQLRISPNPTTGRIHIETSEAIKSVRVYSVSGSLVAEGFDADMDLSRLPNGIYIVKVNNFNGVRIIKR
;
A
#
# COMPACT_ATOMS: atom_id res chain seq x y z
N MET A 1 44.71 -67.18 -1.90
CA MET A 1 45.52 -65.98 -1.56
C MET A 1 46.23 -65.38 -2.78
N LYS A 2 45.47 -64.91 -3.79
CA LYS A 2 46.01 -64.16 -4.95
C LYS A 2 44.98 -63.21 -5.60
N LYS A 3 43.87 -62.90 -4.90
CA LYS A 3 42.79 -62.01 -5.37
C LYS A 3 42.53 -60.78 -4.47
N TYR A 4 43.29 -60.63 -3.37
CA TYR A 4 43.15 -59.47 -2.45
C TYR A 4 44.35 -58.50 -2.47
N ILE A 5 45.34 -58.70 -3.36
CA ILE A 5 46.52 -57.82 -3.49
C ILE A 5 46.44 -56.91 -4.74
N LEU A 6 45.54 -57.20 -5.69
CA LEU A 6 45.36 -56.40 -6.91
C LEU A 6 44.30 -55.30 -6.79
N LEU A 7 43.45 -55.33 -5.76
CA LEU A 7 42.47 -54.24 -5.50
C LEU A 7 43.05 -53.13 -4.61
N THR A 8 44.13 -53.39 -3.87
CA THR A 8 44.78 -52.40 -3.01
C THR A 8 45.89 -51.61 -3.74
N LEU A 9 46.40 -52.09 -4.87
CA LEU A 9 47.38 -51.36 -5.68
C LEU A 9 46.75 -50.39 -6.71
N SER A 10 45.50 -50.60 -7.13
CA SER A 10 44.75 -49.67 -8.00
C SER A 10 44.10 -48.51 -7.24
N LEU A 11 43.98 -48.62 -5.91
CA LEU A 11 43.56 -47.52 -5.03
C LEU A 11 44.73 -46.62 -4.56
N LEU A 12 45.99 -47.07 -4.71
CA LEU A 12 47.19 -46.28 -4.39
C LEU A 12 47.77 -45.46 -5.56
N PHE A 13 47.30 -45.66 -6.80
CA PHE A 13 47.63 -44.79 -7.95
C PHE A 13 46.47 -43.90 -8.42
N ALA A 14 45.28 -44.04 -7.84
CA ALA A 14 44.15 -43.12 -8.06
C ALA A 14 44.05 -42.02 -6.98
N SER A 15 44.94 -42.02 -6.00
CA SER A 15 45.01 -41.03 -4.91
C SER A 15 46.18 -40.03 -5.04
N VAL A 16 46.84 -40.00 -6.21
CA VAL A 16 47.92 -39.05 -6.54
C VAL A 16 47.61 -38.34 -7.86
N ALA A 17 46.47 -37.65 -7.94
CA ALA A 17 46.19 -36.58 -8.93
C ALA A 17 44.98 -35.70 -8.56
N LEU A 18 44.60 -35.64 -7.28
CA LEU A 18 43.69 -34.62 -6.74
C LEU A 18 44.27 -34.09 -5.42
N GLN A 19 45.52 -33.64 -5.47
CA GLN A 19 45.89 -32.52 -4.62
C GLN A 19 45.50 -31.28 -5.41
N ALA A 20 44.39 -30.65 -5.01
CA ALA A 20 44.24 -29.22 -5.26
C ALA A 20 45.55 -28.56 -4.82
N ARG A 21 46.24 -27.87 -5.72
CA ARG A 21 47.38 -27.03 -5.34
C ARG A 21 46.84 -25.98 -4.37
N ASN A 22 47.00 -26.24 -3.08
CA ASN A 22 46.62 -25.31 -2.03
C ASN A 22 47.63 -24.15 -2.04
N GLY A 23 47.20 -22.99 -2.53
CA GLY A 23 47.91 -21.71 -2.38
C GLY A 23 48.20 -21.01 -3.70
N GLY A 24 47.89 -19.70 -3.77
CA GLY A 24 47.98 -18.86 -4.98
C GLY A 24 49.35 -18.76 -5.69
N ASN A 25 50.41 -19.35 -5.14
CA ASN A 25 51.78 -19.22 -5.67
C ASN A 25 52.09 -20.04 -6.93
N ASP A 26 51.23 -20.99 -7.33
CA ASP A 26 51.54 -21.96 -8.40
C ASP A 26 50.46 -22.11 -9.51
N VAL A 27 49.40 -21.29 -9.50
CA VAL A 27 48.34 -21.31 -10.54
C VAL A 27 48.84 -20.60 -11.80
N ARG A 28 48.68 -21.22 -12.97
CA ARG A 28 49.08 -20.72 -14.30
C ARG A 28 47.85 -20.48 -15.18
N ILE A 29 47.68 -19.24 -15.64
CA ILE A 29 46.47 -18.81 -16.33
C ILE A 29 46.84 -18.24 -17.69
N TYR A 30 46.15 -18.72 -18.73
CA TYR A 30 46.24 -18.14 -20.07
C TYR A 30 45.04 -17.25 -20.33
N LEU A 31 45.32 -15.99 -20.64
CA LEU A 31 44.33 -14.95 -20.91
C LEU A 31 44.34 -14.58 -22.39
N ASN A 32 43.27 -14.92 -23.10
CA ASN A 32 43.08 -14.59 -24.50
C ASN A 32 42.16 -13.38 -24.67
N ALA A 33 42.69 -12.28 -25.19
CA ALA A 33 41.88 -11.19 -25.71
C ALA A 33 41.46 -11.53 -27.14
N GLY A 34 40.17 -11.79 -27.36
CA GLY A 34 39.63 -12.09 -28.68
C GLY A 34 39.95 -11.02 -29.72
N HIS A 35 40.12 -11.43 -30.98
CA HIS A 35 40.47 -10.56 -32.11
C HIS A 35 41.85 -9.88 -31.92
N GLY A 36 42.16 -8.81 -32.67
CA GLY A 36 43.47 -8.14 -32.50
C GLY A 36 43.77 -7.00 -33.48
N SER A 37 43.08 -6.98 -34.62
CA SER A 37 43.34 -6.07 -35.74
C SER A 37 42.04 -5.43 -36.16
N TRP A 38 42.01 -4.08 -36.26
CA TRP A 38 40.83 -3.22 -36.57
C TRP A 38 40.24 -3.42 -38.00
N GLY A 39 40.16 -4.67 -38.44
CA GLY A 39 39.64 -5.10 -39.72
C GLY A 39 38.13 -5.37 -39.70
N PRO A 40 37.55 -5.73 -40.85
CA PRO A 40 36.12 -6.04 -40.94
C PRO A 40 35.68 -7.21 -40.05
N ASN A 41 36.57 -8.17 -39.78
CA ASN A 41 36.30 -9.35 -38.94
C ASN A 41 36.25 -9.02 -37.44
N ASP A 42 36.56 -7.79 -37.05
CA ASP A 42 36.57 -7.29 -35.66
C ASP A 42 35.26 -6.56 -35.28
N ARG A 43 34.20 -6.86 -36.05
CA ARG A 43 32.81 -6.41 -35.82
C ARG A 43 32.67 -4.92 -35.47
N PRO A 44 33.19 -4.02 -36.31
CA PRO A 44 33.06 -2.58 -36.10
C PRO A 44 31.61 -2.12 -36.08
N MET A 45 31.25 -1.26 -35.13
CA MET A 45 29.89 -0.72 -35.00
C MET A 45 29.91 0.80 -34.77
N ALA A 46 29.00 1.52 -35.43
CA ALA A 46 28.88 2.97 -35.27
C ALA A 46 28.34 3.36 -33.89
N THR A 47 28.81 4.46 -33.34
CA THR A 47 28.32 5.08 -32.09
C THR A 47 28.08 6.57 -32.33
N ILE A 48 27.39 7.25 -31.43
CA ILE A 48 27.15 8.70 -31.52
C ILE A 48 28.48 9.48 -31.73
N PRO A 49 29.53 9.29 -30.90
CA PRO A 49 30.80 10.01 -31.07
C PRO A 49 31.65 9.50 -32.24
N TYR A 50 31.52 8.22 -32.62
CA TYR A 50 32.30 7.59 -33.69
C TYR A 50 31.38 6.93 -34.73
N PRO A 51 30.80 7.72 -35.65
CA PRO A 51 29.97 7.19 -36.73
C PRO A 51 30.81 6.40 -37.74
N ALA A 52 30.14 5.58 -38.57
CA ALA A 52 30.81 4.85 -39.63
C ALA A 52 31.36 5.81 -40.71
N ASN A 53 32.62 5.62 -41.10
CA ASN A 53 33.24 6.35 -42.19
C ASN A 53 32.61 5.90 -43.54
N PRO A 54 32.18 6.83 -44.42
CA PRO A 54 31.61 6.51 -45.73
C PRO A 54 32.49 5.61 -46.63
N GLU A 55 33.82 5.74 -46.56
CA GLU A 55 34.75 5.01 -47.43
C GLU A 55 34.91 3.54 -47.02
N THR A 56 34.83 3.26 -45.72
CA THR A 56 35.16 1.93 -45.18
C THR A 56 33.99 1.23 -44.52
N GLY A 57 32.88 1.94 -44.25
CA GLY A 57 31.73 1.45 -43.49
C GLY A 57 32.03 1.19 -42.01
N ARG A 58 33.14 1.72 -41.48
CA ARG A 58 33.68 1.40 -40.14
C ARG A 58 34.04 2.68 -39.37
N PRO A 59 33.97 2.70 -38.04
CA PRO A 59 34.47 3.83 -37.25
C PRO A 59 36.01 3.85 -37.26
N ASP A 60 36.62 4.91 -36.72
CA ASP A 60 38.07 4.94 -36.47
C ASP A 60 38.46 4.07 -35.25
N THR A 61 39.76 4.00 -34.92
CA THR A 61 40.28 3.13 -33.85
C THR A 61 39.80 3.50 -32.44
N LEU A 62 39.26 4.70 -32.24
CA LEU A 62 38.65 5.14 -30.98
C LEU A 62 37.18 4.69 -30.87
N GLY A 63 36.57 4.32 -31.99
CA GLY A 63 35.23 3.76 -32.04
C GLY A 63 35.15 2.31 -31.58
N PHE A 64 33.94 1.75 -31.69
CA PHE A 64 33.68 0.40 -31.20
C PHE A 64 34.29 -0.66 -32.12
N TYR A 65 35.19 -1.44 -31.54
CA TYR A 65 35.75 -2.67 -32.08
C TYR A 65 35.85 -3.70 -30.96
N GLU A 66 35.57 -4.97 -31.25
CA GLU A 66 35.62 -6.02 -30.22
C GLU A 66 37.02 -6.07 -29.58
N THR A 67 38.06 -5.96 -30.41
CA THR A 67 39.46 -6.02 -30.01
C THR A 67 39.85 -5.00 -28.94
N ASN A 68 39.27 -3.78 -28.97
CA ASN A 68 39.56 -2.72 -28.02
C ASN A 68 39.07 -3.15 -26.63
N THR A 69 37.79 -3.52 -26.57
CA THR A 69 37.13 -3.90 -25.31
C THR A 69 37.71 -5.18 -24.73
N ASN A 70 37.93 -6.21 -25.56
CA ASN A 70 38.50 -7.49 -25.15
C ASN A 70 39.90 -7.32 -24.54
N LEU A 71 40.72 -6.44 -25.13
CA LEU A 71 42.05 -6.15 -24.60
C LEU A 71 41.99 -5.47 -23.23
N TRP A 72 41.16 -4.43 -23.07
CA TRP A 72 41.02 -3.73 -21.78
C TRP A 72 40.55 -4.66 -20.67
N LYS A 73 39.56 -5.51 -20.95
CA LYS A 73 39.05 -6.52 -20.01
C LYS A 73 40.15 -7.48 -19.57
N ILE A 74 40.90 -8.05 -20.51
CA ILE A 74 41.95 -9.05 -20.24
C ILE A 74 43.14 -8.46 -19.49
N LEU A 75 43.58 -7.27 -19.87
CA LEU A 75 44.68 -6.59 -19.17
C LEU A 75 44.28 -6.26 -17.72
N LYS A 76 43.03 -5.86 -17.48
CA LYS A 76 42.54 -5.61 -16.12
C LYS A 76 42.38 -6.90 -15.33
N LEU A 77 41.82 -7.94 -15.93
CA LEU A 77 41.69 -9.28 -15.33
C LEU A 77 43.05 -9.78 -14.81
N GLY A 78 44.08 -9.76 -15.65
CA GLY A 78 45.40 -10.23 -15.23
C GLY A 78 46.02 -9.40 -14.11
N LYS A 79 45.93 -8.06 -14.15
CA LYS A 79 46.37 -7.19 -13.05
C LYS A 79 45.65 -7.49 -11.73
N THR A 80 44.35 -7.79 -11.79
CA THR A 80 43.57 -8.13 -10.60
C THR A 80 43.93 -9.51 -10.06
N LEU A 81 44.20 -10.49 -10.93
CA LEU A 81 44.71 -11.80 -10.53
C LEU A 81 46.08 -11.70 -9.84
N GLU A 82 46.96 -10.81 -10.29
CA GLU A 82 48.23 -10.51 -9.61
C GLU A 82 48.00 -9.97 -8.19
N LYS A 83 47.08 -9.01 -8.03
CA LYS A 83 46.69 -8.51 -6.69
C LYS A 83 46.13 -9.61 -5.79
N MET A 84 45.46 -10.60 -6.38
CA MET A 84 44.89 -11.75 -5.67
C MET A 84 45.90 -12.87 -5.39
N GLY A 85 47.16 -12.68 -5.80
CA GLY A 85 48.28 -13.54 -5.43
C GLY A 85 48.79 -14.47 -6.53
N VAL A 86 48.28 -14.39 -7.77
CA VAL A 86 48.87 -15.10 -8.92
C VAL A 86 50.18 -14.42 -9.31
N LYS A 87 51.25 -15.18 -9.50
CA LYS A 87 52.53 -14.61 -9.94
C LYS A 87 52.44 -14.08 -11.37
N HIS A 88 53.04 -12.93 -11.64
CA HIS A 88 53.04 -12.30 -12.97
C HIS A 88 53.56 -13.27 -14.06
N GLU A 89 54.65 -14.00 -13.79
CA GLU A 89 55.22 -14.97 -14.72
C GLU A 89 54.32 -16.20 -15.01
N ASN A 90 53.27 -16.40 -14.23
CA ASN A 90 52.29 -17.46 -14.42
C ASN A 90 51.07 -17.02 -15.24
N ILE A 91 50.99 -15.75 -15.63
CA ILE A 91 49.93 -15.22 -16.48
C ILE A 91 50.48 -15.01 -17.89
N LEU A 92 49.98 -15.76 -18.86
CA LEU A 92 50.32 -15.54 -20.27
C LEU A 92 49.16 -14.89 -20.99
N TYR A 93 49.49 -13.97 -21.89
CA TYR A 93 48.53 -13.25 -22.70
C TYR A 93 48.68 -13.68 -24.15
N SER A 94 47.55 -13.91 -24.84
CA SER A 94 47.60 -14.09 -26.29
C SER A 94 48.17 -12.84 -26.97
N ARG A 95 47.81 -11.66 -26.49
CA ARG A 95 48.30 -10.35 -26.95
C ARG A 95 48.14 -9.30 -25.86
N THR A 96 48.94 -8.24 -25.95
CA THR A 96 48.89 -7.09 -25.03
C THR A 96 48.63 -5.75 -25.73
N LEU A 97 48.50 -5.77 -27.06
CA LEU A 97 48.30 -4.60 -27.93
C LEU A 97 47.33 -4.94 -29.08
N ASN A 98 46.80 -3.90 -29.73
CA ASN A 98 46.01 -3.97 -30.97
C ASN A 98 46.84 -3.44 -32.15
N GLY A 99 46.58 -3.96 -33.35
CA GLY A 99 47.19 -3.47 -34.59
C GLY A 99 47.08 -4.44 -35.76
N PRO A 100 47.62 -4.10 -36.94
CA PRO A 100 48.11 -2.78 -37.32
C PRO A 100 46.96 -1.80 -37.62
N TYR A 101 47.23 -0.49 -37.55
CA TYR A 101 46.37 0.56 -38.10
C TYR A 101 47.15 1.42 -39.10
N PRO A 102 46.59 1.74 -40.29
CA PRO A 102 45.32 1.22 -40.81
C PRO A 102 45.40 -0.28 -41.09
N TYR A 103 44.28 -1.00 -40.90
CA TYR A 103 44.19 -2.41 -41.30
C TYR A 103 44.19 -2.51 -42.83
N VAL A 104 45.10 -3.32 -43.37
CA VAL A 104 45.20 -3.62 -44.81
C VAL A 104 45.18 -5.14 -45.00
N LYS A 105 44.18 -5.63 -45.74
CA LYS A 105 44.03 -7.06 -46.03
C LYS A 105 45.22 -7.58 -46.84
N GLY A 106 45.82 -8.68 -46.40
CA GLY A 106 46.99 -9.34 -47.02
C GLY A 106 48.35 -8.73 -46.65
N ALA A 107 48.41 -7.78 -45.70
CA ALA A 107 49.68 -7.21 -45.26
C ALA A 107 50.52 -8.23 -44.44
N PRO A 108 51.86 -8.18 -44.47
CA PRO A 108 52.72 -9.12 -43.72
C PRO A 108 52.49 -9.12 -42.21
N ASP A 109 51.93 -8.04 -41.66
CA ASP A 109 51.61 -7.86 -40.25
C ASP A 109 50.10 -7.88 -39.95
N GLU A 110 49.25 -8.25 -40.93
CA GLU A 110 47.78 -8.32 -40.78
C GLU A 110 47.37 -9.15 -39.55
N GLU A 111 47.97 -10.32 -39.37
CA GLU A 111 47.66 -11.26 -38.27
C GLU A 111 48.65 -11.14 -37.10
N LYS A 112 49.49 -10.10 -37.07
CA LYS A 112 50.50 -9.93 -36.02
C LYS A 112 49.89 -9.80 -34.63
N TYR A 113 48.74 -9.13 -34.55
CA TYR A 113 48.00 -8.94 -33.30
C TYR A 113 46.74 -9.81 -33.25
N ASN A 114 46.13 -10.10 -34.39
CA ASN A 114 45.05 -11.08 -34.51
C ASN A 114 45.63 -12.50 -34.67
N ARG A 115 46.09 -13.09 -33.56
CA ARG A 115 46.82 -14.37 -33.59
C ARG A 115 45.97 -15.52 -34.11
N ASN A 116 46.60 -16.41 -34.87
CA ASN A 116 45.96 -17.65 -35.33
C ASN A 116 45.48 -18.50 -34.15
N LEU A 117 44.21 -18.96 -34.22
CA LEU A 117 43.62 -19.76 -33.14
C LEU A 117 44.37 -21.08 -32.88
N SER A 118 44.96 -21.67 -33.92
CA SER A 118 45.80 -22.86 -33.82
C SER A 118 47.12 -22.62 -33.08
N GLU A 119 47.73 -21.44 -33.24
CA GLU A 119 48.93 -21.04 -32.50
C GLU A 119 48.62 -20.82 -31.03
N ILE A 120 47.50 -20.17 -30.72
CA ILE A 120 47.02 -20.02 -29.33
C ILE A 120 46.82 -21.40 -28.70
N CYS A 121 46.13 -22.33 -29.38
CA CYS A 121 45.94 -23.69 -28.87
C CYS A 121 47.27 -24.42 -28.62
N ALA A 122 48.24 -24.30 -29.52
CA ALA A 122 49.56 -24.91 -29.36
C ALA A 122 50.33 -24.32 -28.17
N GLU A 123 50.28 -23.00 -28.01
CA GLU A 123 50.92 -22.28 -26.91
C GLU A 123 50.32 -22.67 -25.56
N VAL A 124 48.99 -22.79 -25.49
CA VAL A 124 48.28 -23.22 -24.28
C VAL A 124 48.69 -24.63 -23.86
N GLU A 125 48.76 -25.58 -24.81
CA GLU A 125 49.21 -26.96 -24.53
C GLU A 125 50.69 -27.04 -24.11
N ALA A 126 51.55 -26.20 -24.70
CA ALA A 126 52.99 -26.22 -24.43
C ALA A 126 53.37 -25.67 -23.04
N ASN A 127 52.49 -24.90 -22.40
CA ASN A 127 52.84 -24.12 -21.21
C ASN A 127 52.26 -24.65 -19.89
N ASN A 128 51.66 -25.85 -19.84
CA ASN A 128 51.11 -26.48 -18.62
C ASN A 128 50.19 -25.53 -17.83
N MET A 129 49.19 -24.96 -18.49
CA MET A 129 48.24 -24.03 -17.87
C MET A 129 47.19 -24.76 -17.02
N ASP A 130 46.75 -24.12 -15.94
CA ASP A 130 45.67 -24.59 -15.07
C ASP A 130 44.31 -24.06 -15.50
N MET A 131 44.27 -22.88 -16.13
CA MET A 131 43.03 -22.26 -16.63
C MET A 131 43.26 -21.50 -17.93
N PHE A 132 42.30 -21.61 -18.86
CA PHE A 132 42.21 -20.80 -20.06
C PHE A 132 40.98 -19.88 -20.01
N ILE A 133 41.15 -18.59 -20.27
CA ILE A 133 40.05 -17.61 -20.33
C ILE A 133 40.15 -16.85 -21.65
N SER A 134 39.12 -16.93 -22.49
CA SER A 134 38.96 -16.07 -23.66
C SER A 134 37.82 -15.09 -23.44
N ILE A 135 38.03 -13.80 -23.67
CA ILE A 135 36.98 -12.78 -23.50
C ILE A 135 36.63 -12.13 -24.84
N HIS A 136 35.33 -12.00 -25.07
CA HIS A 136 34.66 -11.51 -26.28
C HIS A 136 33.42 -10.65 -25.94
N SER A 137 32.78 -10.12 -26.98
CA SER A 137 31.41 -9.59 -26.91
C SER A 137 30.56 -10.08 -28.09
N ASN A 138 29.25 -10.19 -27.86
CA ASN A 138 28.34 -10.89 -28.76
C ASN A 138 27.54 -9.93 -29.66
N ALA A 139 26.88 -10.48 -30.67
CA ALA A 139 26.04 -9.75 -31.60
C ALA A 139 24.66 -10.41 -31.77
N ALA A 140 23.64 -9.57 -31.94
CA ALA A 140 22.30 -9.93 -32.41
C ALA A 140 21.97 -9.08 -33.66
N ALA A 141 20.77 -8.49 -33.74
CA ALA A 141 20.46 -7.43 -34.68
C ALA A 141 20.85 -6.06 -34.09
N ASP A 142 21.40 -5.15 -34.89
CA ASP A 142 21.75 -3.79 -34.40
C ASP A 142 20.51 -3.04 -33.91
N GLY A 143 20.65 -2.37 -32.75
CA GLY A 143 19.52 -1.71 -32.08
C GLY A 143 18.58 -2.67 -31.34
N SER A 144 18.85 -3.98 -31.32
CA SER A 144 18.08 -4.94 -30.54
C SER A 144 18.27 -4.73 -29.03
N LEU A 145 17.21 -5.01 -28.26
CA LEU A 145 17.23 -5.03 -26.79
C LEU A 145 17.90 -6.30 -26.22
N THR A 146 18.47 -7.16 -27.07
CA THR A 146 19.15 -8.40 -26.66
C THR A 146 20.46 -8.06 -25.97
N ASN A 147 20.56 -8.35 -24.67
CA ASN A 147 21.81 -8.20 -23.94
C ASN A 147 21.89 -9.22 -22.79
N TYR A 148 22.92 -10.06 -22.76
CA TYR A 148 23.21 -11.02 -21.68
C TYR A 148 24.58 -11.67 -21.88
N PRO A 149 25.21 -12.20 -20.82
CA PRO A 149 26.44 -12.95 -20.95
C PRO A 149 26.22 -14.39 -21.44
N LEU A 150 27.23 -14.96 -22.10
CA LEU A 150 27.29 -16.36 -22.51
C LEU A 150 28.68 -16.93 -22.19
N PHE A 151 28.71 -17.98 -21.37
CA PHE A 151 29.92 -18.74 -21.07
C PHE A 151 29.92 -20.03 -21.89
N LEU A 152 30.99 -20.23 -22.66
CA LEU A 152 31.18 -21.38 -23.53
C LEU A 152 32.40 -22.18 -23.09
N TYR A 153 32.22 -23.47 -22.83
CA TYR A 153 33.33 -24.40 -22.54
C TYR A 153 33.42 -25.49 -23.61
N ARG A 154 34.59 -26.12 -23.75
CA ARG A 154 34.78 -27.22 -24.70
C ARG A 154 34.00 -28.46 -24.24
N GLY A 155 32.96 -28.84 -24.96
CA GLY A 155 32.14 -30.00 -24.60
C GLY A 155 30.69 -29.93 -25.05
N GLN A 156 29.86 -30.75 -24.40
CA GLN A 156 28.40 -30.73 -24.55
C GLN A 156 27.75 -30.05 -23.35
N ASP A 157 26.51 -29.58 -23.50
CA ASP A 157 25.77 -28.91 -22.41
C ASP A 157 25.60 -29.80 -21.17
N GLY A 158 25.65 -29.20 -19.98
CA GLY A 158 25.43 -29.87 -18.69
C GLY A 158 26.71 -30.20 -17.90
N LYS A 159 26.57 -30.28 -16.57
CA LYS A 159 27.69 -30.61 -15.68
C LYS A 159 28.23 -32.02 -15.98
N GLY A 160 29.55 -32.16 -16.09
CA GLY A 160 30.23 -33.44 -16.37
C GLY A 160 30.34 -33.77 -17.86
N ASN A 161 29.86 -32.91 -18.75
CA ASN A 161 29.93 -33.06 -20.19
C ASN A 161 31.05 -32.20 -20.84
N ASP A 162 31.88 -31.57 -20.01
CA ASP A 162 33.08 -30.85 -20.40
C ASP A 162 34.20 -31.82 -20.81
N TRP A 163 34.75 -31.61 -22.02
CA TRP A 163 35.84 -32.43 -22.57
C TRP A 163 37.22 -32.01 -22.06
N SER A 164 37.30 -30.87 -21.38
CA SER A 164 38.41 -30.45 -20.52
C SER A 164 37.88 -30.39 -19.08
N PRO A 165 38.08 -31.45 -18.26
CA PRO A 165 37.44 -31.59 -16.95
C PRO A 165 37.68 -30.37 -16.03
N GLY A 166 36.60 -29.87 -15.41
CA GLY A 166 36.60 -28.70 -14.53
C GLY A 166 36.06 -27.41 -15.18
N SER A 167 35.91 -27.39 -16.51
CA SER A 167 35.53 -26.16 -17.24
C SER A 167 34.14 -25.65 -16.87
N TYR A 168 33.15 -26.54 -16.68
CA TYR A 168 31.80 -26.15 -16.28
C TYR A 168 31.79 -25.47 -14.91
N ASP A 169 32.52 -26.02 -13.94
CA ASP A 169 32.57 -25.47 -12.58
C ASP A 169 33.32 -24.13 -12.56
N MET A 170 34.32 -23.92 -13.42
CA MET A 170 34.97 -22.62 -13.64
C MET A 170 34.01 -21.57 -14.22
N CYS A 171 33.22 -21.93 -15.25
CA CYS A 171 32.17 -21.05 -15.78
C CYS A 171 31.19 -20.65 -14.66
N LYS A 172 30.76 -21.63 -13.86
CA LYS A 172 29.81 -21.41 -12.77
C LYS A 172 30.37 -20.47 -11.70
N ALA A 173 31.63 -20.63 -11.31
CA ALA A 173 32.28 -19.74 -10.34
C ALA A 173 32.38 -18.29 -10.85
N CYS A 174 32.53 -18.09 -12.16
CA CYS A 174 32.61 -16.76 -12.76
C CYS A 174 31.25 -16.14 -13.10
N TRP A 175 30.18 -16.92 -13.15
CA TRP A 175 28.85 -16.43 -13.53
C TRP A 175 28.31 -15.39 -12.54
N GLU A 176 28.24 -15.75 -11.26
CA GLU A 176 27.61 -14.89 -10.24
C GLU A 176 28.33 -13.54 -10.09
N PRO A 177 29.67 -13.48 -9.98
CA PRO A 177 30.39 -12.21 -9.94
C PRO A 177 30.23 -11.38 -11.21
N HIS A 178 30.08 -12.01 -12.39
CA HIS A 178 29.90 -11.32 -13.68
C HIS A 178 28.48 -10.78 -13.87
N PHE A 179 27.47 -11.51 -13.43
CA PHE A 179 26.07 -11.18 -13.66
C PHE A 179 25.59 -10.02 -12.78
N VAL A 180 25.77 -8.79 -13.27
CA VAL A 180 25.41 -7.53 -12.63
C VAL A 180 24.37 -6.78 -13.45
N ASN A 181 23.19 -6.50 -12.87
CA ASN A 181 22.06 -5.84 -13.55
C ASN A 181 21.75 -4.45 -12.96
N ASP A 182 22.77 -3.78 -12.43
CA ASP A 182 22.63 -2.47 -11.80
C ASP A 182 22.63 -1.37 -12.86
N ILE A 183 23.77 -1.07 -13.48
CA ILE A 183 23.86 -0.07 -14.55
C ILE A 183 23.74 -0.65 -15.97
N ASP A 184 23.83 -1.97 -16.09
CA ASP A 184 23.54 -2.72 -17.31
C ASP A 184 22.16 -3.37 -17.21
N ILE A 185 21.53 -3.57 -18.37
CA ILE A 185 20.23 -4.23 -18.49
C ILE A 185 20.44 -5.57 -19.22
N TYR A 186 20.01 -6.66 -18.61
CA TYR A 186 20.02 -7.99 -19.22
C TYR A 186 18.62 -8.52 -19.53
N SER A 187 18.44 -9.15 -20.69
CA SER A 187 17.12 -9.40 -21.28
C SER A 187 16.57 -10.83 -21.16
N TYR A 188 17.36 -11.86 -20.77
CA TYR A 188 16.88 -13.27 -20.77
C TYR A 188 17.34 -14.17 -19.61
N TYR A 189 18.52 -13.89 -19.04
CA TYR A 189 19.13 -14.74 -18.02
C TYR A 189 19.13 -14.03 -16.66
N SER A 190 19.49 -14.75 -15.60
CA SER A 190 19.57 -14.19 -14.24
C SER A 190 20.76 -14.77 -13.48
N LYS A 191 21.01 -14.29 -12.25
CA LYS A 191 22.04 -14.87 -11.38
C LYS A 191 21.85 -16.38 -11.16
N THR A 192 20.61 -16.86 -11.12
CA THR A 192 20.28 -18.28 -10.87
C THR A 192 19.96 -19.06 -12.15
N GLN A 193 19.53 -18.39 -13.22
CA GLN A 193 19.30 -18.99 -14.53
C GLN A 193 20.49 -18.71 -15.45
N MET A 194 21.49 -19.59 -15.41
CA MET A 194 22.78 -19.37 -16.05
C MET A 194 22.80 -19.76 -17.54
N ASN A 195 23.52 -18.99 -18.37
CA ASN A 195 23.80 -19.31 -19.76
C ASN A 195 25.21 -19.90 -19.92
N ILE A 196 25.40 -21.10 -19.37
CA ILE A 196 26.65 -21.85 -19.42
C ILE A 196 26.47 -23.01 -20.39
N ARG A 197 27.20 -23.01 -21.51
CA ARG A 197 26.96 -23.88 -22.65
C ARG A 197 28.22 -24.63 -23.09
N GLY A 198 28.06 -25.89 -23.46
CA GLY A 198 29.09 -26.65 -24.16
C GLY A 198 29.11 -26.21 -25.62
N ASP A 199 30.27 -25.81 -26.12
CA ASP A 199 30.44 -25.26 -27.47
C ASP A 199 29.92 -26.21 -28.56
N SER A 200 30.08 -27.53 -28.38
CA SER A 200 29.64 -28.51 -29.36
C SER A 200 28.12 -28.60 -29.46
N THR A 201 27.42 -28.57 -28.32
CA THR A 201 25.95 -28.59 -28.31
C THR A 201 25.40 -27.26 -28.81
N PHE A 202 25.98 -26.14 -28.35
CA PHE A 202 25.51 -24.81 -28.71
C PHE A 202 25.51 -24.56 -30.23
N TYR A 203 26.59 -24.99 -30.91
CA TYR A 203 26.74 -24.79 -32.35
C TYR A 203 26.39 -26.02 -33.20
N GLY A 204 25.91 -27.12 -32.60
CA GLY A 204 25.41 -28.29 -33.32
C GLY A 204 26.48 -29.16 -34.00
N GLY A 205 27.73 -29.14 -33.55
CA GLY A 205 28.81 -29.93 -34.14
C GLY A 205 30.15 -29.82 -33.40
N ALA A 206 31.19 -30.53 -33.85
CA ALA A 206 32.56 -30.34 -33.36
C ALA A 206 33.58 -30.94 -34.33
N TRP A 207 34.79 -30.38 -34.35
CA TRP A 207 35.89 -30.76 -35.23
C TRP A 207 37.14 -31.12 -34.40
N VAL A 208 38.00 -31.97 -34.95
CA VAL A 208 39.30 -32.29 -34.33
C VAL A 208 40.33 -31.28 -34.80
N SER A 209 41.14 -30.76 -33.89
CA SER A 209 42.27 -29.88 -34.22
C SER A 209 43.43 -30.71 -34.78
N ASP A 210 43.94 -30.33 -35.96
CA ASP A 210 45.14 -30.93 -36.56
C ASP A 210 46.44 -30.59 -35.79
N VAL A 211 46.38 -29.63 -34.86
CA VAL A 211 47.52 -29.17 -34.06
C VAL A 211 47.59 -29.85 -32.70
N THR A 212 46.46 -29.97 -32.00
CA THR A 212 46.41 -30.50 -30.61
C THR A 212 45.76 -31.88 -30.52
N GLY A 213 45.09 -32.36 -31.58
CA GLY A 213 44.30 -33.59 -31.57
C GLY A 213 43.01 -33.51 -30.74
N LYS A 214 42.66 -32.34 -30.19
CA LYS A 214 41.48 -32.16 -29.33
C LYS A 214 40.23 -31.83 -30.16
N LYS A 215 39.09 -32.39 -29.75
CA LYS A 215 37.77 -32.15 -30.37
C LYS A 215 37.08 -30.95 -29.73
N GLY A 216 36.46 -30.07 -30.52
CA GLY A 216 35.68 -28.89 -30.08
C GLY A 216 35.05 -28.14 -31.27
N TYR A 217 34.06 -27.29 -31.05
CA TYR A 217 33.52 -26.43 -32.11
C TYR A 217 34.37 -25.17 -32.29
N LEU A 218 34.54 -24.40 -31.21
CA LEU A 218 35.26 -23.13 -31.25
C LEU A 218 36.76 -23.36 -31.37
N GLY A 219 37.37 -22.79 -32.41
CA GLY A 219 38.78 -23.02 -32.74
C GLY A 219 39.73 -22.71 -31.58
N VAL A 220 39.45 -21.64 -30.82
CA VAL A 220 40.28 -21.20 -29.70
C VAL A 220 40.21 -22.13 -28.49
N LEU A 221 39.12 -22.91 -28.35
CA LEU A 221 38.94 -23.82 -27.22
C LEU A 221 39.55 -25.20 -27.48
N ARG A 222 40.01 -25.53 -28.71
CA ARG A 222 40.47 -26.89 -29.10
C ARG A 222 41.83 -27.26 -28.50
N HIS A 223 41.97 -27.18 -27.18
CA HIS A 223 43.10 -27.61 -26.36
C HIS A 223 42.61 -28.35 -25.09
N GLY A 224 43.52 -28.93 -24.32
CA GLY A 224 43.26 -29.78 -23.16
C GLY A 224 43.08 -29.03 -21.84
N VAL A 225 43.48 -27.76 -21.78
CA VAL A 225 43.38 -26.93 -20.56
C VAL A 225 41.92 -26.61 -20.23
N PRO A 226 41.48 -26.78 -18.96
CA PRO A 226 40.15 -26.38 -18.49
C PRO A 226 39.94 -24.87 -18.56
N GLY A 227 38.71 -24.45 -18.85
CA GLY A 227 38.41 -23.02 -18.96
C GLY A 227 37.26 -22.71 -19.91
N PHE A 228 37.16 -21.45 -20.32
CA PHE A 228 36.01 -20.97 -21.07
C PHE A 228 36.30 -19.78 -21.98
N LEU A 229 35.38 -19.58 -22.93
CA LEU A 229 35.17 -18.34 -23.65
C LEU A 229 33.96 -17.61 -23.05
N LEU A 230 34.12 -16.33 -22.75
CA LEU A 230 33.09 -15.45 -22.24
C LEU A 230 32.72 -14.43 -23.32
N GLU A 231 31.46 -14.48 -23.74
CA GLU A 231 30.79 -13.39 -24.44
C GLU A 231 30.10 -12.50 -23.39
N GLY A 232 30.70 -11.36 -23.05
CA GLY A 232 30.33 -10.62 -21.83
C GLY A 232 29.00 -9.84 -21.89
N TYR A 233 28.70 -9.26 -23.05
CA TYR A 233 27.52 -8.46 -23.35
C TYR A 233 27.29 -8.44 -24.88
N PHE A 234 26.18 -7.87 -25.35
CA PHE A 234 25.90 -7.70 -26.78
C PHE A 234 26.25 -6.30 -27.26
N HIS A 235 27.18 -6.15 -28.19
CA HIS A 235 27.56 -4.85 -28.76
C HIS A 235 26.56 -4.29 -29.79
N THR A 236 25.54 -5.08 -30.12
CA THR A 236 24.36 -4.62 -30.87
C THR A 236 23.32 -3.98 -29.96
N TYR A 237 23.40 -4.17 -28.64
CA TYR A 237 22.66 -3.37 -27.67
C TYR A 237 23.40 -2.05 -27.46
N GLN A 238 22.81 -0.99 -28.00
CA GLN A 238 23.52 0.27 -28.23
C GLN A 238 23.97 0.96 -26.93
N PRO A 239 23.21 0.96 -25.82
CA PRO A 239 23.69 1.50 -24.54
C PRO A 239 24.94 0.78 -24.01
N ALA A 240 24.99 -0.56 -24.05
CA ALA A 240 26.17 -1.32 -23.65
C ALA A 240 27.36 -1.05 -24.57
N ARG A 241 27.13 -0.89 -25.89
CA ARG A 241 28.17 -0.48 -26.84
C ARG A 241 28.80 0.87 -26.47
N HIS A 242 28.00 1.87 -26.08
CA HIS A 242 28.51 3.19 -25.67
C HIS A 242 29.29 3.12 -24.34
N ARG A 243 28.79 2.34 -23.38
CA ARG A 243 29.54 2.06 -22.14
C ARG A 243 30.87 1.37 -22.41
N ALA A 244 30.91 0.45 -23.37
CA ALA A 244 32.12 -0.28 -23.73
C ALA A 244 33.20 0.57 -24.43
N LEU A 245 32.90 1.81 -24.82
CA LEU A 245 33.93 2.78 -25.24
C LEU A 245 34.79 3.26 -24.06
N ASN A 246 34.34 3.06 -22.82
CA ASN A 246 35.06 3.43 -21.62
C ASN A 246 35.95 2.26 -21.12
N PRO A 247 37.29 2.42 -21.05
CA PRO A 247 38.19 1.36 -20.60
C PRO A 247 37.97 0.91 -19.15
N ASP A 248 37.51 1.80 -18.26
CA ASP A 248 37.24 1.46 -16.86
C ASP A 248 35.96 0.62 -16.74
N TYR A 249 34.95 0.90 -17.55
CA TYR A 249 33.76 0.03 -17.69
C TYR A 249 34.16 -1.40 -18.08
N CYS A 250 34.96 -1.53 -19.14
CA CYS A 250 35.49 -2.82 -19.58
C CYS A 250 36.37 -3.47 -18.51
N GLY A 251 37.19 -2.68 -17.80
CA GLY A 251 38.02 -3.17 -16.71
C GLY A 251 37.23 -3.82 -15.58
N GLN A 252 36.05 -3.27 -15.24
CA GLN A 252 35.18 -3.85 -14.21
C GLN A 252 34.69 -5.26 -14.58
N GLU A 253 34.49 -5.56 -15.86
CA GLU A 253 34.20 -6.93 -16.32
C GLU A 253 35.37 -7.87 -16.01
N GLY A 254 36.60 -7.45 -16.31
CA GLY A 254 37.81 -8.21 -15.97
C GLY A 254 37.96 -8.45 -14.46
N ILE A 255 37.65 -7.46 -13.62
CA ILE A 255 37.66 -7.61 -12.15
C ILE A 255 36.64 -8.65 -11.69
N ARG A 256 35.41 -8.62 -12.24
CA ARG A 256 34.36 -9.58 -11.89
C ARG A 256 34.76 -11.01 -12.24
N VAL A 257 35.34 -11.23 -13.42
CA VAL A 257 35.90 -12.54 -13.80
C VAL A 257 37.02 -12.95 -12.83
N ALA A 258 37.91 -12.03 -12.44
CA ALA A 258 39.00 -12.32 -11.50
C ALA A 258 38.48 -12.80 -10.14
N ARG A 259 37.37 -12.24 -9.64
CA ARG A 259 36.71 -12.67 -8.39
C ARG A 259 36.23 -14.11 -8.48
N GLY A 260 35.59 -14.50 -9.59
CA GLY A 260 35.19 -15.89 -9.82
C GLY A 260 36.38 -16.86 -9.86
N VAL A 261 37.49 -16.44 -10.47
CA VAL A 261 38.75 -17.20 -10.46
C VAL A 261 39.34 -17.29 -9.06
N CYS A 262 39.30 -16.19 -8.29
CA CYS A 262 39.74 -16.14 -6.91
C CYS A 262 39.00 -17.14 -6.04
N ASP A 263 37.67 -17.17 -6.15
CA ASP A 263 36.83 -18.10 -5.40
C ASP A 263 37.09 -19.56 -5.82
N TYR A 264 37.24 -19.82 -7.12
CA TYR A 264 37.50 -21.17 -7.63
C TYR A 264 38.84 -21.75 -7.14
N PHE A 265 39.91 -20.96 -7.17
CA PHE A 265 41.25 -21.39 -6.78
C PHE A 265 41.59 -21.10 -5.32
N ASN A 266 40.66 -20.54 -4.53
CA ASN A 266 40.91 -20.04 -3.17
C ASN A 266 42.13 -19.09 -3.11
N LEU A 267 42.17 -18.10 -4.02
CA LEU A 267 43.18 -17.04 -4.02
C LEU A 267 42.90 -16.02 -2.90
N THR A 268 43.74 -14.98 -2.79
CA THR A 268 43.58 -13.94 -1.76
C THR A 268 42.61 -12.86 -2.26
N PRO A 269 41.40 -12.71 -1.71
CA PRO A 269 40.48 -11.65 -2.14
C PRO A 269 41.02 -10.26 -1.80
N GLU A 270 40.61 -9.25 -2.56
CA GLU A 270 41.01 -7.86 -2.28
C GLU A 270 40.45 -7.37 -0.93
N LYS A 271 41.22 -6.56 -0.20
CA LYS A 271 40.78 -5.95 1.07
C LYS A 271 40.03 -4.63 0.87
N THR A 272 39.97 -4.15 -0.37
CA THR A 272 39.34 -2.90 -0.79
C THR A 272 38.18 -3.19 -1.74
N GLY A 273 37.26 -2.25 -1.87
CA GLY A 273 36.12 -2.29 -2.78
C GLY A 273 36.23 -1.28 -3.92
N TYR A 274 35.16 -1.22 -4.71
CA TYR A 274 35.01 -0.36 -5.88
C TYR A 274 33.64 0.33 -5.85
N ILE A 275 33.54 1.49 -6.49
CA ILE A 275 32.27 2.11 -6.87
C ILE A 275 32.26 2.24 -8.39
N MET A 276 31.15 1.89 -9.02
CA MET A 276 30.92 2.08 -10.45
C MET A 276 29.55 2.73 -10.65
N GLY A 277 29.41 3.68 -11.55
CA GLY A 277 28.14 4.34 -11.72
C GLY A 277 27.95 5.06 -13.04
N THR A 278 26.80 5.72 -13.17
CA THR A 278 26.49 6.61 -14.30
C THR A 278 26.00 7.97 -13.81
N VAL A 279 26.31 9.03 -14.53
CA VAL A 279 25.73 10.37 -14.39
C VAL A 279 24.88 10.71 -15.61
N LYS A 280 23.61 11.03 -15.41
CA LYS A 280 22.64 11.33 -16.47
C LYS A 280 21.72 12.50 -16.10
N ASP A 281 20.99 13.02 -17.07
CA ASP A 281 19.94 14.02 -16.88
C ASP A 281 18.75 13.42 -16.11
N MET A 282 18.10 14.23 -15.27
CA MET A 282 16.93 13.83 -14.48
C MET A 282 15.62 13.79 -15.28
N HIS A 283 15.51 14.62 -16.33
CA HIS A 283 14.26 14.88 -17.05
C HIS A 283 14.38 14.68 -18.56
N GLU A 284 15.57 14.86 -19.14
CA GLU A 284 15.79 14.70 -20.58
C GLU A 284 16.07 13.24 -20.96
N LYS A 285 15.20 12.68 -21.81
CA LYS A 285 15.40 11.37 -22.43
C LYS A 285 16.31 11.49 -23.66
N ILE A 286 17.21 10.53 -23.87
CA ILE A 286 18.04 10.48 -25.08
C ILE A 286 17.22 9.99 -26.28
N VAL A 287 17.17 10.76 -27.37
CA VAL A 287 16.52 10.33 -28.62
C VAL A 287 17.55 10.40 -29.75
N HIS A 288 18.01 9.24 -30.23
CA HIS A 288 18.96 9.17 -31.33
C HIS A 288 18.90 7.83 -32.07
N GLN A 289 19.02 7.84 -33.41
CA GLN A 289 18.96 6.63 -34.26
C GLN A 289 20.04 5.56 -33.97
N LEU A 290 21.10 5.92 -33.24
CA LEU A 290 22.19 5.02 -32.80
C LEU A 290 22.12 4.70 -31.31
N PHE A 291 21.02 5.02 -30.62
CA PHE A 291 20.85 4.80 -29.18
C PHE A 291 19.44 4.30 -28.82
N ASN A 292 19.13 3.08 -29.22
CA ASN A 292 17.91 2.38 -28.85
C ASN A 292 18.10 1.71 -27.48
N TYR A 293 17.29 2.10 -26.49
CA TYR A 293 17.35 1.57 -25.13
C TYR A 293 16.12 0.74 -24.76
N ALA A 294 16.23 -0.01 -23.66
CA ALA A 294 15.09 -0.72 -23.10
C ALA A 294 14.21 0.30 -22.32
N PRO A 295 12.90 0.43 -22.62
CA PRO A 295 12.02 1.38 -21.96
C PRO A 295 12.02 1.22 -20.43
N ASN A 296 11.75 2.30 -19.71
CA ASN A 296 11.64 2.32 -18.25
C ASN A 296 12.91 1.85 -17.51
N THR A 297 14.06 2.02 -18.17
CA THR A 297 15.39 1.76 -17.61
C THR A 297 16.18 3.05 -17.51
N ASN A 298 17.25 3.03 -16.71
CA ASN A 298 18.19 4.16 -16.60
C ASN A 298 18.82 4.53 -17.95
N ASP A 299 18.78 3.65 -18.95
CA ASP A 299 19.30 3.92 -20.29
C ASP A 299 18.44 4.89 -21.10
N GLN A 300 17.25 5.25 -20.63
CA GLN A 300 16.42 6.28 -21.26
C GLN A 300 16.94 7.71 -21.07
N TRP A 301 17.67 7.97 -19.99
CA TRP A 301 18.11 9.32 -19.63
C TRP A 301 19.38 9.73 -20.40
N LEU A 302 19.48 11.01 -20.75
CA LEU A 302 20.63 11.58 -21.46
C LEU A 302 21.92 11.49 -20.60
N PRO A 303 22.99 10.82 -21.05
CA PRO A 303 24.25 10.80 -20.31
C PRO A 303 24.99 12.14 -20.31
N LEU A 304 25.49 12.57 -19.15
CA LEU A 304 26.15 13.87 -19.00
C LEU A 304 27.64 13.79 -19.32
N ASN A 305 27.98 14.02 -20.59
CA ASN A 305 29.35 14.06 -21.07
C ASN A 305 30.17 15.15 -20.35
N GLY A 306 31.39 14.82 -19.92
CA GLY A 306 32.30 15.77 -19.27
C GLY A 306 32.01 16.08 -17.80
N ALA A 307 30.97 15.51 -17.20
CA ALA A 307 30.65 15.69 -15.78
C ALA A 307 31.82 15.29 -14.87
N GLU A 308 32.04 16.04 -13.79
CA GLU A 308 33.06 15.78 -12.78
C GLU A 308 32.40 15.24 -11.52
N VAL A 309 32.64 13.96 -11.22
CA VAL A 309 32.12 13.26 -10.05
C VAL A 309 33.19 13.29 -8.96
N THR A 310 32.87 13.83 -7.80
CA THR A 310 33.74 13.84 -6.63
C THR A 310 33.18 12.91 -5.56
N LEU A 311 34.04 12.01 -5.06
CA LEU A 311 33.74 11.04 -4.01
C LEU A 311 34.22 11.58 -2.66
N LEU A 312 33.36 11.48 -1.66
CA LEU A 312 33.58 12.00 -0.32
C LEU A 312 33.52 10.87 0.71
N LYS A 313 34.39 10.93 1.73
CA LYS A 313 34.34 10.08 2.93
C LYS A 313 34.42 10.96 4.16
N ASP A 314 33.45 10.84 5.06
CA ASP A 314 33.34 11.69 6.26
C ASP A 314 33.41 13.20 5.93
N GLY A 315 32.80 13.59 4.80
CA GLY A 315 32.81 14.97 4.29
C GLY A 315 34.11 15.41 3.58
N ASN A 316 35.15 14.56 3.54
CA ASN A 316 36.43 14.86 2.89
C ASN A 316 36.51 14.24 1.49
N GLN A 317 37.03 14.98 0.52
CA GLN A 317 37.26 14.47 -0.83
C GLN A 317 38.33 13.37 -0.82
N VAL A 318 37.99 12.20 -1.36
CA VAL A 318 38.88 11.04 -1.48
C VAL A 318 39.19 10.66 -2.93
N GLY A 319 38.45 11.21 -3.90
CA GLY A 319 38.72 11.02 -5.32
C GLY A 319 37.83 11.88 -6.21
N THR A 320 38.25 12.05 -7.46
CA THR A 320 37.47 12.70 -8.51
C THR A 320 37.58 11.89 -9.80
N TYR A 321 36.49 11.82 -10.56
CA TYR A 321 36.42 11.14 -11.85
C TYR A 321 35.75 12.06 -12.87
N LYS A 322 36.37 12.21 -14.04
CA LYS A 322 35.80 12.97 -15.16
C LYS A 322 35.15 12.02 -16.16
N VAL A 323 33.84 12.16 -16.32
CA VAL A 323 33.06 11.40 -17.31
C VAL A 323 33.55 11.74 -18.71
N ASP A 324 33.68 10.73 -19.55
CA ASP A 324 34.12 10.89 -20.93
C ASP A 324 33.02 11.53 -21.82
N ASN A 325 33.32 11.71 -23.10
CA ASN A 325 32.37 12.27 -24.08
C ASN A 325 31.73 11.18 -24.95
N ASN A 326 31.65 9.94 -24.47
CA ASN A 326 31.21 8.79 -25.26
C ASN A 326 29.72 8.46 -25.08
N TYR A 327 28.92 9.36 -24.50
CA TYR A 327 27.47 9.17 -24.29
C TYR A 327 27.16 7.93 -23.45
N ASN A 328 27.92 7.73 -22.37
CA ASN A 328 27.75 6.60 -21.46
C ASN A 328 27.51 6.99 -19.99
N GLY A 329 27.99 8.17 -19.57
CA GLY A 329 27.85 8.69 -18.21
C GLY A 329 28.74 8.00 -17.17
N VAL A 330 29.62 7.08 -17.57
CA VAL A 330 30.31 6.14 -16.68
C VAL A 330 31.33 6.83 -15.78
N PHE A 331 31.36 6.44 -14.50
CA PHE A 331 32.46 6.71 -13.58
C PHE A 331 32.85 5.48 -12.75
N VAL A 332 34.12 5.39 -12.35
CA VAL A 332 34.66 4.28 -11.54
C VAL A 332 35.65 4.80 -10.50
N PHE A 333 35.47 4.38 -9.25
CA PHE A 333 36.44 4.57 -8.16
C PHE A 333 36.93 3.21 -7.67
N GLU A 334 38.25 3.07 -7.51
CA GLU A 334 38.90 1.80 -7.19
C GLU A 334 39.70 1.87 -5.89
N GLY A 335 39.96 0.72 -5.26
CA GLY A 335 40.87 0.64 -4.11
C GLY A 335 40.31 1.29 -2.84
N LEU A 336 38.99 1.35 -2.71
CA LEU A 336 38.31 2.03 -1.62
C LEU A 336 38.31 1.18 -0.35
N ALA A 337 38.63 1.77 0.79
CA ALA A 337 38.45 1.11 2.08
C ALA A 337 36.94 0.86 2.33
N PRO A 338 36.54 -0.26 2.95
CA PRO A 338 35.15 -0.48 3.34
C PRO A 338 34.59 0.68 4.19
N GLY A 339 33.30 0.98 4.02
CA GLY A 339 32.61 2.07 4.72
C GLY A 339 31.67 2.86 3.80
N ASP A 340 31.14 3.95 4.34
CA ASP A 340 30.15 4.79 3.68
C ASP A 340 30.80 5.98 2.96
N TYR A 341 30.31 6.27 1.75
CA TYR A 341 30.78 7.36 0.91
C TYR A 341 29.62 8.17 0.35
N THR A 342 29.84 9.43 0.03
CA THR A 342 28.83 10.30 -0.63
C THR A 342 29.42 10.95 -1.89
N PHE A 343 28.56 11.58 -2.68
CA PHE A 343 28.94 12.20 -3.96
C PHE A 343 28.66 13.70 -3.98
N SER A 344 29.48 14.43 -4.73
CA SER A 344 29.11 15.71 -5.32
C SER A 344 29.44 15.66 -6.81
N VAL A 345 28.58 16.21 -7.67
CA VAL A 345 28.77 16.19 -9.12
C VAL A 345 28.68 17.61 -9.65
N LYS A 346 29.59 17.95 -10.57
CA LYS A 346 29.57 19.19 -11.32
C LYS A 346 29.45 18.88 -12.81
N ALA A 347 28.45 19.45 -13.46
CA ALA A 347 28.30 19.40 -14.91
C ALA A 347 27.84 20.77 -15.42
N ASP A 348 28.36 21.21 -16.56
CA ASP A 348 28.04 22.54 -17.10
C ASP A 348 26.56 22.61 -17.52
N GLY A 349 25.84 23.63 -17.03
CA GLY A 349 24.40 23.81 -17.27
C GLY A 349 23.48 22.97 -16.37
N TYR A 350 24.01 22.38 -15.30
CA TYR A 350 23.26 21.54 -14.35
C TYR A 350 23.39 22.04 -12.92
N LYS A 351 22.31 21.83 -12.15
CA LYS A 351 22.26 22.08 -10.71
C LYS A 351 23.08 21.05 -9.95
N GLU A 352 23.40 21.35 -8.69
CA GLU A 352 23.98 20.38 -7.76
C GLU A 352 23.04 19.17 -7.54
N LEU A 353 23.61 18.04 -7.09
CA LEU A 353 22.83 16.86 -6.73
C LEU A 353 21.74 17.20 -5.69
N THR A 354 20.56 16.63 -5.86
CA THR A 354 19.50 16.69 -4.84
C THR A 354 19.83 15.79 -3.65
N GLU A 355 19.20 16.02 -2.50
CA GLU A 355 19.42 15.23 -1.28
C GLU A 355 19.17 13.72 -1.47
N GLU A 356 18.31 13.35 -2.42
CA GLU A 356 18.07 11.95 -2.79
C GLU A 356 19.35 11.25 -3.27
N TYR A 357 20.12 11.90 -4.14
CA TYR A 357 21.34 11.34 -4.75
C TYR A 357 22.61 11.62 -3.94
N LYS A 358 22.50 12.35 -2.82
CA LYS A 358 23.58 12.55 -1.84
C LYS A 358 23.64 11.46 -0.76
N LYS A 359 22.63 10.58 -0.69
CA LYS A 359 22.59 9.46 0.27
C LYS A 359 23.87 8.61 0.17
N ALA A 360 24.33 8.12 1.32
CA ALA A 360 25.57 7.37 1.39
C ALA A 360 25.48 6.03 0.64
N ILE A 361 26.54 5.70 -0.10
CA ILE A 361 26.76 4.40 -0.72
C ILE A 361 27.76 3.60 0.12
N LYS A 362 27.37 2.36 0.46
CA LYS A 362 28.21 1.44 1.23
C LYS A 362 29.19 0.71 0.32
N VAL A 363 30.46 0.73 0.66
CA VAL A 363 31.54 -0.02 -0.01
C VAL A 363 31.95 -1.22 0.82
N GLU A 364 32.06 -2.39 0.17
CA GLU A 364 32.53 -3.63 0.77
C GLU A 364 33.81 -4.13 0.08
N ALA A 365 34.67 -4.83 0.84
CA ALA A 365 35.89 -5.41 0.31
C ALA A 365 35.57 -6.46 -0.76
N ASN A 366 36.40 -6.53 -1.81
CA ASN A 366 36.26 -7.46 -2.92
C ASN A 366 34.91 -7.40 -3.66
N GLN A 367 34.21 -6.26 -3.59
CA GLN A 367 32.93 -6.04 -4.25
C GLN A 367 32.91 -4.70 -5.01
N THR A 368 31.90 -4.53 -5.85
CA THR A 368 31.63 -3.26 -6.55
C THR A 368 30.24 -2.78 -6.14
N SER A 369 30.16 -1.56 -5.61
CA SER A 369 28.91 -0.87 -5.31
C SER A 369 28.49 -0.02 -6.51
N TYR A 370 27.18 0.11 -6.75
CA TYR A 370 26.66 0.78 -7.94
C TYR A 370 25.89 2.06 -7.63
N ALA A 371 26.14 3.13 -8.39
CA ALA A 371 25.49 4.43 -8.23
C ALA A 371 24.88 4.92 -9.55
N LYS A 372 23.62 5.37 -9.52
CA LYS A 372 22.93 6.01 -10.64
C LYS A 372 22.61 7.45 -10.23
N LEU A 373 23.43 8.39 -10.66
CA LEU A 373 23.31 9.79 -10.29
C LEU A 373 22.55 10.53 -11.39
N LEU A 374 21.51 11.27 -11.01
CA LEU A 374 20.75 12.14 -11.91
C LEU A 374 20.92 13.60 -11.50
N LEU A 375 21.17 14.48 -12.46
CA LEU A 375 21.24 15.92 -12.24
C LEU A 375 20.11 16.63 -12.98
N GLU A 376 19.56 17.65 -12.34
CA GLU A 376 18.56 18.52 -12.95
C GLU A 376 19.24 19.65 -13.73
N SER A 377 18.84 19.84 -15.00
CA SER A 377 19.29 20.96 -15.82
C SER A 377 18.94 22.30 -15.19
N GLU A 378 19.83 23.29 -15.27
CA GLU A 378 19.56 24.68 -14.85
C GLU A 378 18.42 25.32 -15.64
N SER A 379 18.19 24.87 -16.88
CA SER A 379 17.10 25.34 -17.74
C SER A 379 15.81 24.54 -17.59
N TYR A 380 15.77 23.51 -16.73
CA TYR A 380 14.55 22.75 -16.52
C TYR A 380 13.47 23.63 -15.88
N VAL A 381 12.33 23.69 -16.57
CA VAL A 381 11.10 24.30 -16.06
C VAL A 381 10.11 23.16 -15.86
N PRO A 382 9.64 22.93 -14.62
CA PRO A 382 8.59 21.94 -14.38
C PRO A 382 7.38 22.20 -15.30
N PRO A 383 6.73 21.15 -15.83
CA PRO A 383 5.51 21.32 -16.61
C PRO A 383 4.51 22.20 -15.87
N ALA A 384 3.96 23.22 -16.54
CA ALA A 384 2.96 24.10 -15.95
C ALA A 384 1.67 23.35 -15.56
N ILE A 385 1.43 22.21 -16.20
CA ILE A 385 0.34 21.28 -15.91
C ILE A 385 0.95 19.89 -15.88
N VAL A 386 0.76 19.19 -14.76
CA VAL A 386 1.01 17.74 -14.67
C VAL A 386 -0.32 17.06 -14.98
N TYR A 387 -0.31 16.22 -16.02
CA TYR A 387 -1.49 15.47 -16.40
C TYR A 387 -1.45 14.10 -15.73
N GLU A 388 -2.49 13.81 -14.97
CA GLU A 388 -2.69 12.52 -14.33
C GLU A 388 -3.70 11.70 -15.12
N ASN A 389 -3.48 10.39 -15.21
CA ASN A 389 -4.45 9.47 -15.81
C ASN A 389 -5.80 9.56 -15.06
N TYR A 390 -5.73 9.62 -13.72
CA TYR A 390 -6.86 9.74 -12.80
C TYR A 390 -6.65 10.91 -11.83
N PRO A 391 -7.15 12.12 -12.15
CA PRO A 391 -6.95 13.29 -11.31
C PRO A 391 -7.72 13.23 -9.99
N GLU A 392 -7.12 13.73 -8.92
CA GLU A 392 -7.81 13.92 -7.64
C GLU A 392 -8.90 15.00 -7.75
N PRO A 393 -10.16 14.72 -7.32
CA PRO A 393 -11.19 15.74 -7.29
C PRO A 393 -10.91 16.77 -6.18
N ASN A 394 -11.31 18.03 -6.42
CA ASN A 394 -11.23 19.07 -5.40
C ASN A 394 -12.32 18.86 -4.34
N LEU A 395 -11.94 18.30 -3.20
CA LEU A 395 -12.84 17.98 -2.08
C LEU A 395 -12.49 18.78 -0.83
N PRO A 396 -13.49 19.12 0.02
CA PRO A 396 -13.19 19.57 1.37
C PRO A 396 -12.40 18.51 2.15
N SER A 397 -11.40 18.91 2.92
CA SER A 397 -10.46 17.99 3.59
C SER A 397 -11.07 17.09 4.69
N TYR A 398 -12.33 17.30 5.06
CA TYR A 398 -13.06 16.44 6.00
C TYR A 398 -13.84 15.30 5.31
N VAL A 399 -13.81 15.24 3.97
CA VAL A 399 -14.49 14.19 3.19
C VAL A 399 -13.56 12.98 3.10
N GLY A 400 -14.07 11.82 3.50
CA GLY A 400 -13.48 10.50 3.28
C GLY A 400 -14.41 9.61 2.45
N VAL A 401 -14.05 8.33 2.33
CA VAL A 401 -14.86 7.33 1.62
C VAL A 401 -15.86 6.65 2.57
N PRO A 402 -17.18 6.76 2.34
CA PRO A 402 -18.18 6.10 3.18
C PRO A 402 -18.29 4.60 2.85
N GLY A 403 -18.62 3.79 3.86
CA GLY A 403 -18.92 2.36 3.65
C GLY A 403 -20.25 2.11 2.91
N LYS A 404 -21.12 3.12 2.81
CA LYS A 404 -22.39 3.06 2.09
C LYS A 404 -22.71 4.40 1.41
N ILE A 405 -23.18 4.36 0.17
CA ILE A 405 -23.58 5.53 -0.63
C ILE A 405 -24.98 5.31 -1.20
N GLU A 406 -25.82 6.33 -1.10
CA GLU A 406 -27.16 6.34 -1.69
C GLU A 406 -27.18 7.21 -2.95
N PHE A 407 -27.70 6.66 -4.03
CA PHE A 407 -27.84 7.30 -5.33
C PHE A 407 -29.33 7.43 -5.71
N SER A 408 -29.65 8.48 -6.45
CA SER A 408 -30.80 8.46 -7.36
C SER A 408 -30.35 7.96 -8.72
N ASN A 409 -31.27 7.44 -9.53
CA ASN A 409 -30.94 6.98 -10.88
C ASN A 409 -31.91 7.52 -11.94
N SER A 410 -31.41 7.59 -13.17
CA SER A 410 -32.21 7.90 -14.36
C SER A 410 -31.62 7.17 -15.57
N SER A 411 -32.47 6.53 -16.37
CA SER A 411 -32.05 5.81 -17.58
C SER A 411 -32.58 6.50 -18.84
N LYS A 412 -31.78 6.50 -19.91
CA LYS A 412 -32.15 7.02 -21.23
C LYS A 412 -31.56 6.14 -22.34
N ALA A 413 -32.38 5.81 -23.33
CA ALA A 413 -31.93 5.19 -24.57
C ALA A 413 -31.55 6.26 -25.60
N PHE A 414 -30.48 6.01 -26.35
CA PHE A 414 -29.96 6.90 -27.40
C PHE A 414 -29.97 6.16 -28.74
N GLU A 415 -31.05 6.34 -29.51
CA GLU A 415 -31.26 5.65 -30.80
C GLU A 415 -30.17 5.93 -31.84
N ASP A 416 -29.42 7.04 -31.71
CA ASP A 416 -28.30 7.39 -32.58
C ASP A 416 -27.07 6.48 -32.41
N ILE A 417 -27.00 5.73 -31.30
CA ILE A 417 -25.97 4.71 -31.04
C ILE A 417 -26.37 3.44 -31.78
N THR A 418 -25.67 3.16 -32.87
CA THR A 418 -25.93 2.05 -33.79
C THR A 418 -24.76 1.08 -33.84
N GLY A 419 -25.04 -0.21 -34.06
CA GLY A 419 -24.01 -1.25 -34.14
C GLY A 419 -23.70 -1.87 -32.78
N LYS A 420 -22.75 -2.81 -32.78
CA LYS A 420 -22.31 -3.52 -31.56
C LYS A 420 -21.30 -2.65 -30.81
N MET A 421 -21.54 -2.36 -29.54
CA MET A 421 -20.60 -1.56 -28.75
C MET A 421 -19.28 -2.33 -28.52
N GLN A 422 -18.15 -1.65 -28.68
CA GLN A 422 -16.81 -2.19 -28.41
C GLN A 422 -16.18 -1.57 -27.17
N ARG A 423 -16.42 -0.28 -26.93
CA ARG A 423 -15.82 0.48 -25.81
C ARG A 423 -16.71 1.65 -25.44
N ALA A 424 -16.83 1.93 -24.16
CA ALA A 424 -17.42 3.14 -23.64
C ALA A 424 -16.49 3.77 -22.60
N ILE A 425 -16.30 5.08 -22.66
CA ILE A 425 -15.42 5.82 -21.75
C ILE A 425 -16.11 7.09 -21.29
N VAL A 426 -16.13 7.31 -19.98
CA VAL A 426 -16.52 8.59 -19.38
C VAL A 426 -15.26 9.41 -19.10
N ARG A 427 -15.20 10.65 -19.63
CA ARG A 427 -14.12 11.61 -19.34
C ARG A 427 -14.75 12.98 -19.12
N GLY A 428 -14.59 13.50 -17.91
CA GLY A 428 -15.24 14.75 -17.50
C GLY A 428 -16.76 14.67 -17.66
N ASP A 429 -17.34 15.62 -18.40
CA ASP A 429 -18.78 15.68 -18.67
C ASP A 429 -19.22 14.91 -19.92
N SER A 430 -18.35 14.09 -20.51
CA SER A 430 -18.63 13.41 -21.77
C SER A 430 -18.58 11.90 -21.63
N THR A 431 -19.47 11.21 -22.34
CA THR A 431 -19.36 9.78 -22.61
C THR A 431 -19.05 9.59 -24.10
N ILE A 432 -17.98 8.85 -24.41
CA ILE A 432 -17.63 8.43 -25.75
C ILE A 432 -17.92 6.94 -25.91
N ILE A 433 -18.61 6.56 -26.98
CA ILE A 433 -18.96 5.17 -27.26
C ILE A 433 -18.46 4.81 -28.66
N LEU A 434 -17.57 3.82 -28.75
CA LEU A 434 -17.18 3.18 -29.99
C LEU A 434 -18.08 1.97 -30.24
N SER A 435 -18.67 1.91 -31.44
CA SER A 435 -19.44 0.77 -31.92
C SER A 435 -18.98 0.33 -33.30
N ASP A 436 -19.11 -0.97 -33.57
CA ASP A 436 -18.93 -1.56 -34.90
C ASP A 436 -20.29 -1.76 -35.58
N ASN A 437 -20.49 -1.09 -36.71
CA ASN A 437 -21.70 -1.17 -37.50
C ASN A 437 -21.43 -1.91 -38.82
N ASN A 438 -21.35 -3.24 -38.75
CA ASN A 438 -21.04 -4.13 -39.87
C ASN A 438 -19.66 -3.85 -40.51
N GLY A 439 -18.62 -3.68 -39.69
CA GLY A 439 -17.26 -3.39 -40.13
C GLY A 439 -16.91 -1.90 -40.21
N GLU A 440 -17.90 -1.02 -40.06
CA GLU A 440 -17.71 0.43 -40.06
C GLU A 440 -17.72 0.99 -38.62
N PRO A 441 -16.64 1.64 -38.16
CA PRO A 441 -16.61 2.20 -36.82
C PRO A 441 -17.50 3.44 -36.70
N VAL A 442 -18.23 3.54 -35.59
CA VAL A 442 -19.05 4.69 -35.23
C VAL A 442 -18.64 5.15 -33.83
N ILE A 443 -18.22 6.41 -33.71
CA ILE A 443 -17.85 7.01 -32.41
C ILE A 443 -18.92 8.04 -32.03
N SER A 444 -19.69 7.76 -30.99
CA SER A 444 -20.77 8.63 -30.49
C SER A 444 -20.29 9.46 -29.30
N LEU A 445 -20.60 10.77 -29.30
CA LEU A 445 -20.34 11.68 -28.18
C LEU A 445 -21.65 12.07 -27.50
N ILE A 446 -21.72 11.84 -26.19
CA ILE A 446 -22.86 12.17 -25.32
C ILE A 446 -22.39 13.19 -24.27
N ASN A 447 -23.23 14.20 -24.01
CA ASN A 447 -23.03 15.16 -22.93
C ASN A 447 -23.76 14.69 -21.67
N ASN A 448 -23.01 14.40 -20.61
CA ASN A 448 -23.52 13.86 -19.35
C ASN A 448 -24.17 14.91 -18.42
N LYS A 449 -23.97 16.21 -18.70
CA LYS A 449 -24.64 17.31 -18.00
C LYS A 449 -26.05 17.53 -18.54
N THR A 450 -26.21 17.57 -19.86
CA THR A 450 -27.54 17.73 -20.50
C THR A 450 -28.26 16.40 -20.73
N ASN A 451 -27.53 15.27 -20.63
CA ASN A 451 -28.01 13.93 -20.96
C ASN A 451 -28.50 13.82 -22.41
N GLU A 452 -27.75 14.39 -23.35
CA GLU A 452 -28.10 14.48 -24.78
C GLU A 452 -26.99 13.94 -25.69
N PHE A 453 -27.40 13.33 -26.80
CA PHE A 453 -26.49 12.98 -27.89
C PHE A 453 -26.01 14.27 -28.57
N VAL A 454 -24.70 14.40 -28.74
CA VAL A 454 -24.10 15.61 -29.34
C VAL A 454 -23.90 15.41 -30.83
N LYS A 455 -23.08 14.41 -31.21
CA LYS A 455 -22.73 14.10 -32.60
C LYS A 455 -21.97 12.77 -32.71
N LYS A 456 -21.76 12.31 -33.95
CA LYS A 456 -20.76 11.30 -34.30
C LYS A 456 -19.42 11.99 -34.56
N LEU A 457 -18.32 11.48 -34.00
CA LEU A 457 -16.98 12.00 -34.27
C LEU A 457 -16.50 11.58 -35.66
N SER A 458 -15.59 12.37 -36.24
CA SER A 458 -15.03 12.07 -37.56
C SER A 458 -14.19 10.80 -37.51
N ILE A 459 -14.28 10.01 -38.58
CA ILE A 459 -13.44 8.85 -38.87
C ILE A 459 -12.61 9.07 -40.15
N ASN A 460 -12.65 10.27 -40.74
CA ASN A 460 -11.92 10.60 -41.95
C ASN A 460 -10.43 10.67 -41.63
N GLY A 461 -9.65 9.68 -42.08
CA GLY A 461 -8.23 9.53 -41.73
C GLY A 461 -7.89 8.18 -41.10
N ILE A 462 -8.91 7.42 -40.69
CA ILE A 462 -8.76 5.99 -40.39
C ILE A 462 -8.64 5.21 -41.70
N ALA A 463 -7.65 4.32 -41.78
CA ALA A 463 -7.42 3.48 -42.95
C ALA A 463 -8.70 2.73 -43.38
N ALA A 464 -8.85 2.53 -44.69
CA ALA A 464 -9.99 1.80 -45.26
C ALA A 464 -9.97 0.33 -44.82
N ALA A 465 -11.14 -0.33 -44.85
CA ALA A 465 -11.18 -1.78 -44.67
C ALA A 465 -10.46 -2.49 -45.81
N GLU A 466 -9.79 -3.59 -45.50
CA GLU A 466 -9.16 -4.49 -46.46
C GLU A 466 -9.88 -5.84 -46.48
N PRO A 467 -11.10 -5.93 -47.07
CA PRO A 467 -11.91 -7.14 -46.99
C PRO A 467 -11.29 -8.35 -47.71
N ASP A 468 -10.37 -8.11 -48.65
CA ASP A 468 -9.65 -9.13 -49.41
C ASP A 468 -8.34 -9.57 -48.72
N ASN A 469 -7.98 -8.97 -47.59
CA ASN A 469 -6.81 -9.33 -46.79
C ASN A 469 -7.24 -10.25 -45.63
N ASP A 470 -6.88 -11.53 -45.69
CA ASP A 470 -7.21 -12.51 -44.64
C ASP A 470 -6.68 -12.10 -43.23
N GLY A 471 -5.64 -11.26 -43.19
CA GLY A 471 -5.05 -10.71 -41.97
C GLY A 471 -5.89 -9.62 -41.31
N PHE A 472 -6.75 -8.91 -42.05
CA PHE A 472 -7.54 -7.79 -41.55
C PHE A 472 -8.56 -8.23 -40.48
N LYS A 473 -8.74 -7.44 -39.41
CA LYS A 473 -9.70 -7.73 -38.32
C LYS A 473 -10.63 -6.57 -38.01
N SER A 474 -10.12 -5.35 -37.86
CA SER A 474 -10.93 -4.15 -37.68
C SER A 474 -10.19 -2.90 -38.15
N ARG A 475 -10.94 -1.93 -38.70
CA ARG A 475 -10.43 -0.57 -39.00
C ARG A 475 -10.09 0.20 -37.73
N LEU A 476 -10.89 -0.02 -36.69
CA LEU A 476 -10.76 0.57 -35.36
C LEU A 476 -11.37 -0.42 -34.36
N SER A 477 -10.56 -0.98 -33.47
CA SER A 477 -10.94 -2.04 -32.53
C SER A 477 -11.15 -1.56 -31.11
N ASP A 478 -10.46 -0.50 -30.70
CA ASP A 478 -10.59 0.07 -29.35
C ASP A 478 -10.19 1.55 -29.34
N ILE A 479 -10.59 2.26 -28.28
CA ILE A 479 -10.25 3.65 -28.00
C ILE A 479 -9.80 3.84 -26.53
N SER A 480 -9.01 4.88 -26.30
CA SER A 480 -8.57 5.33 -24.98
C SER A 480 -8.33 6.85 -24.97
N PHE A 481 -7.98 7.42 -23.82
CA PHE A 481 -7.52 8.79 -23.70
C PHE A 481 -6.08 8.84 -23.19
N THR A 482 -5.30 9.80 -23.69
CA THR A 482 -4.09 10.27 -23.00
C THR A 482 -4.47 11.07 -21.75
N ALA A 483 -3.54 11.24 -20.82
CA ALA A 483 -3.78 12.00 -19.59
C ALA A 483 -4.18 13.47 -19.85
N ASP A 484 -3.65 14.07 -20.93
CA ASP A 484 -4.01 15.42 -21.41
C ASP A 484 -5.31 15.47 -22.26
N GLY A 485 -6.04 14.36 -22.34
CA GLY A 485 -7.40 14.34 -22.88
C GLY A 485 -7.51 14.20 -24.40
N LYS A 486 -6.48 13.71 -25.08
CA LYS A 486 -6.56 13.36 -26.51
C LYS A 486 -7.18 11.98 -26.69
N LEU A 487 -8.16 11.87 -27.58
CA LEU A 487 -8.73 10.58 -27.95
C LEU A 487 -7.72 9.83 -28.83
N VAL A 488 -7.48 8.58 -28.49
CA VAL A 488 -6.56 7.67 -29.20
C VAL A 488 -7.33 6.41 -29.59
N GLY A 489 -7.07 5.91 -30.79
CA GLY A 489 -7.69 4.71 -31.33
C GLY A 489 -6.67 3.79 -31.98
N VAL A 490 -7.00 2.51 -32.12
CA VAL A 490 -6.12 1.52 -32.75
C VAL A 490 -6.89 0.60 -33.69
N ASN A 491 -6.30 0.20 -34.82
CA ASN A 491 -6.83 -0.86 -35.67
C ASN A 491 -6.43 -2.25 -35.16
N SER A 492 -6.97 -3.31 -35.76
CA SER A 492 -6.52 -4.67 -35.47
C SER A 492 -6.27 -5.46 -36.76
N GLU A 493 -5.09 -6.10 -36.80
CA GLU A 493 -4.60 -6.84 -37.94
C GLU A 493 -3.67 -8.00 -37.52
N GLU A 494 -3.54 -9.02 -38.37
CA GLU A 494 -2.51 -10.05 -38.25
C GLU A 494 -1.14 -9.48 -38.68
N CYS A 495 -0.26 -9.21 -37.72
CA CYS A 495 1.12 -8.81 -37.94
C CYS A 495 2.06 -10.02 -38.00
N GLN A 496 3.04 -10.01 -38.91
CA GLN A 496 4.02 -11.09 -39.12
C GLN A 496 5.43 -10.65 -38.68
N PHE A 497 6.24 -11.63 -38.24
CA PHE A 497 7.61 -11.36 -37.77
C PHE A 497 8.49 -10.68 -38.84
N ASN A 498 8.38 -11.14 -40.09
CA ASN A 498 8.94 -10.51 -41.29
C ASN A 498 8.14 -10.91 -42.54
N ASP A 499 8.51 -10.34 -43.68
CA ASP A 499 7.82 -10.54 -44.96
C ASP A 499 7.76 -12.02 -45.39
N GLY A 500 8.72 -12.85 -44.95
CA GLY A 500 8.75 -14.28 -45.26
C GLY A 500 7.72 -15.13 -44.52
N GLN A 501 6.98 -14.56 -43.56
CA GLN A 501 5.89 -15.24 -42.86
C GLN A 501 4.50 -14.78 -43.34
N VAL A 502 4.44 -13.87 -44.32
CA VAL A 502 3.19 -13.48 -44.98
C VAL A 502 2.68 -14.65 -45.80
N ARG A 503 1.38 -14.94 -45.69
CA ARG A 503 0.75 -16.08 -46.35
C ARG A 503 0.04 -15.63 -47.62
N GLU A 504 -0.19 -16.57 -48.52
CA GLU A 504 -1.03 -16.34 -49.69
C GLU A 504 -2.42 -15.86 -49.24
N GLY A 505 -2.90 -14.74 -49.80
CA GLY A 505 -4.15 -14.09 -49.41
C GLY A 505 -4.03 -13.06 -48.26
N SER A 506 -2.85 -12.86 -47.66
CA SER A 506 -2.60 -11.82 -46.65
C SER A 506 -1.54 -10.83 -47.11
N THR A 507 -1.58 -9.62 -46.56
CA THR A 507 -0.47 -8.65 -46.63
C THR A 507 0.28 -8.63 -45.29
N ARG A 508 1.43 -7.95 -45.23
CA ARG A 508 2.12 -7.76 -43.95
C ARG A 508 1.35 -6.75 -43.11
N GLY A 509 0.81 -7.21 -41.98
CA GLY A 509 -0.03 -6.37 -41.15
C GLY A 509 0.71 -5.18 -40.54
N GLU A 510 -0.02 -4.08 -40.38
CA GLU A 510 0.47 -2.85 -39.79
C GLU A 510 -0.57 -2.28 -38.80
N ILE A 511 -0.13 -2.08 -37.57
CA ILE A 511 -0.94 -1.45 -36.55
C ILE A 511 -0.74 0.05 -36.63
N PHE A 512 -1.84 0.76 -36.87
CA PHE A 512 -1.95 2.20 -36.83
C PHE A 512 -2.57 2.62 -35.50
N VAL A 513 -1.87 3.50 -34.79
CA VAL A 513 -2.41 4.23 -33.65
C VAL A 513 -2.86 5.60 -34.17
N TYR A 514 -4.14 5.90 -34.06
CA TYR A 514 -4.75 7.15 -34.48
C TYR A 514 -4.91 8.10 -33.30
N LYS A 515 -4.74 9.41 -33.53
CA LYS A 515 -4.98 10.45 -32.54
C LYS A 515 -5.91 11.52 -33.11
N TRP A 516 -6.86 11.96 -32.30
CA TRP A 516 -7.67 13.14 -32.54
C TRP A 516 -7.10 14.31 -31.73
N ASP A 517 -6.86 15.44 -32.36
CA ASP A 517 -6.40 16.64 -31.66
C ASP A 517 -7.50 17.23 -30.76
N ASP A 518 -8.76 17.11 -31.17
CA ASP A 518 -9.97 17.43 -30.41
C ASP A 518 -11.17 16.66 -30.98
N PHE A 519 -12.37 16.87 -30.41
CA PHE A 519 -13.59 16.18 -30.87
C PHE A 519 -14.17 16.73 -32.20
N ASP A 520 -13.60 17.79 -32.77
CA ASP A 520 -14.03 18.38 -34.05
C ASP A 520 -13.11 18.02 -35.22
N SER A 521 -11.87 17.61 -34.92
CA SER A 521 -10.83 17.29 -35.89
C SER A 521 -10.97 15.89 -36.49
N ASP A 522 -10.44 15.74 -37.69
CA ASP A 522 -10.23 14.44 -38.34
C ASP A 522 -9.10 13.67 -37.62
N PRO A 523 -9.21 12.35 -37.41
CA PRO A 523 -8.11 11.55 -36.88
C PRO A 523 -6.92 11.50 -37.83
N ALA A 524 -5.71 11.50 -37.29
CA ALA A 524 -4.49 11.23 -38.04
C ALA A 524 -3.77 9.99 -37.51
N VAL A 525 -3.02 9.30 -38.37
CA VAL A 525 -2.05 8.28 -37.93
C VAL A 525 -1.00 8.99 -37.08
N TRP A 526 -0.94 8.64 -35.81
CA TRP A 526 -0.01 9.20 -34.85
C TRP A 526 1.33 8.46 -34.90
N VAL A 527 1.29 7.13 -34.77
CA VAL A 527 2.44 6.22 -34.93
C VAL A 527 1.97 4.90 -35.53
N SER A 528 2.87 4.13 -36.15
CA SER A 528 2.57 2.77 -36.63
C SER A 528 3.65 1.76 -36.26
N THR A 529 3.28 0.48 -36.23
CA THR A 529 4.20 -0.64 -35.98
C THR A 529 3.80 -1.90 -36.73
N LYS A 530 4.79 -2.67 -37.19
CA LYS A 530 4.60 -4.01 -37.81
C LYS A 530 4.96 -5.15 -36.87
N SER A 531 5.07 -4.86 -35.57
CA SER A 531 5.51 -5.81 -34.56
C SER A 531 4.48 -6.92 -34.38
N SER A 532 4.91 -8.18 -34.51
CA SER A 532 4.11 -9.37 -34.17
C SER A 532 4.30 -9.79 -32.70
N ALA A 533 4.84 -8.92 -31.85
CA ALA A 533 5.26 -9.25 -30.48
C ALA A 533 6.15 -10.52 -30.42
N ASN A 534 7.06 -10.67 -31.39
CA ASN A 534 7.97 -11.82 -31.52
C ASN A 534 7.26 -13.18 -31.69
N TYR A 535 6.04 -13.20 -32.22
CA TYR A 535 5.40 -14.40 -32.76
C TYR A 535 5.72 -14.54 -34.25
N TYR A 536 5.65 -15.76 -34.78
CA TYR A 536 5.68 -16.00 -36.22
C TYR A 536 4.64 -15.11 -36.94
N ASN A 537 3.45 -15.03 -36.36
CA ASN A 537 2.38 -14.08 -36.66
C ASN A 537 1.43 -13.94 -35.45
N ALA A 538 0.83 -12.76 -35.28
CA ALA A 538 -0.07 -12.46 -34.18
C ALA A 538 -1.18 -11.48 -34.59
N ILE A 539 -2.38 -11.64 -34.03
CA ILE A 539 -3.43 -10.63 -34.10
C ILE A 539 -3.12 -9.58 -33.04
N VAL A 540 -2.86 -8.35 -33.48
CA VAL A 540 -2.45 -7.24 -32.60
C VAL A 540 -3.54 -6.17 -32.58
N GLY A 541 -3.59 -5.38 -31.50
CA GLY A 541 -4.42 -4.17 -31.43
C GLY A 541 -5.88 -4.39 -31.05
N ARG A 542 -6.22 -5.54 -30.44
CA ARG A 542 -7.63 -5.83 -30.07
C ARG A 542 -8.16 -4.98 -28.92
N THR A 543 -7.28 -4.50 -28.06
CA THR A 543 -7.60 -3.58 -26.97
C THR A 543 -6.38 -2.73 -26.64
N LEU A 544 -6.63 -1.54 -26.08
CA LEU A 544 -5.71 -0.43 -25.91
C LEU A 544 -5.82 0.18 -24.51
N ALA A 545 -4.68 0.46 -23.89
CA ALA A 545 -4.55 1.42 -22.81
C ALA A 545 -3.48 2.46 -23.16
N VAL A 546 -3.66 3.69 -22.69
CA VAL A 546 -2.71 4.78 -22.88
C VAL A 546 -2.43 5.42 -21.53
N SER A 547 -1.16 5.50 -21.14
CA SER A 547 -0.73 6.06 -19.85
C SER A 547 0.20 7.24 -20.07
N GLY A 548 -0.16 8.41 -19.55
CA GLY A 548 0.61 9.65 -19.68
C GLY A 548 0.09 10.64 -20.75
N PRO A 549 0.63 11.86 -20.79
CA PRO A 549 0.24 12.90 -21.74
C PRO A 549 0.72 12.61 -23.17
N SER A 550 0.03 13.16 -24.17
CA SER A 550 0.27 12.86 -25.59
C SER A 550 1.66 13.22 -26.15
N ASN A 551 2.53 13.87 -25.39
CA ASN A 551 3.93 14.12 -25.75
C ASN A 551 4.92 13.16 -25.07
N ASP A 552 4.52 12.47 -24.00
CA ASP A 552 5.32 11.47 -23.30
C ASP A 552 4.39 10.44 -22.64
N CYS A 553 4.13 9.34 -23.35
CA CYS A 553 3.19 8.32 -22.89
C CYS A 553 3.56 6.92 -23.36
N HIS A 554 2.91 5.94 -22.73
CA HIS A 554 2.94 4.54 -23.13
C HIS A 554 1.62 4.16 -23.82
N VAL A 555 1.73 3.58 -25.02
CA VAL A 555 0.61 2.97 -25.74
C VAL A 555 0.74 1.45 -25.63
N PHE A 556 -0.17 0.85 -24.86
CA PHE A 556 -0.13 -0.55 -24.49
C PHE A 556 -1.25 -1.33 -25.18
N MET A 557 -0.90 -2.39 -25.93
CA MET A 557 -1.84 -3.13 -26.77
C MET A 557 -1.66 -4.64 -26.69
N SER A 558 -2.74 -5.39 -26.87
CA SER A 558 -2.72 -6.86 -26.86
C SER A 558 -2.15 -7.47 -28.14
N ALA A 559 -1.46 -8.62 -28.00
CA ALA A 559 -0.99 -9.46 -29.10
C ALA A 559 -1.33 -10.95 -28.85
N ALA A 560 -2.17 -11.52 -29.72
CA ALA A 560 -2.59 -12.93 -29.65
C ALA A 560 -1.89 -13.76 -30.72
N ASN A 561 -1.29 -14.89 -30.34
CA ASN A 561 -0.67 -15.82 -31.30
C ASN A 561 -1.71 -16.30 -32.33
N TYR A 562 -1.34 -16.29 -33.61
CA TYR A 562 -2.23 -16.73 -34.68
C TYR A 562 -2.24 -18.26 -34.88
N TRP A 563 -1.10 -18.93 -34.69
CA TRP A 563 -0.94 -20.39 -34.89
C TRP A 563 -0.99 -21.18 -33.57
N GLY A 564 -1.90 -22.14 -33.47
CA GLY A 564 -2.02 -23.04 -32.31
C GLY A 564 -3.06 -22.55 -31.31
N ASP A 565 -2.66 -22.43 -30.04
CA ASP A 565 -3.51 -21.94 -28.95
C ASP A 565 -3.61 -20.41 -29.04
N LYS A 566 -4.68 -19.95 -29.67
CA LYS A 566 -4.93 -18.56 -30.05
C LYS A 566 -5.24 -17.69 -28.83
N HIS A 567 -4.28 -17.52 -27.94
CA HIS A 567 -4.43 -16.78 -26.70
C HIS A 567 -3.71 -15.43 -26.71
N ILE A 568 -4.28 -14.40 -26.07
CA ILE A 568 -3.55 -13.17 -25.72
C ILE A 568 -2.50 -13.56 -24.69
N LYS A 569 -1.27 -13.69 -25.15
CA LYS A 569 -0.14 -14.18 -24.35
C LYS A 569 1.00 -13.19 -24.28
N ARG A 570 0.94 -12.11 -25.06
CA ARG A 570 1.91 -11.01 -25.08
C ARG A 570 1.19 -9.69 -25.26
N PHE A 571 1.87 -8.63 -24.84
CA PHE A 571 1.46 -7.26 -25.10
C PHE A 571 2.61 -6.51 -25.77
N ILE A 572 2.28 -5.41 -26.43
CA ILE A 572 3.23 -4.47 -26.99
C ILE A 572 3.08 -3.17 -26.21
N ASP A 573 4.20 -2.64 -25.73
CA ASP A 573 4.35 -1.34 -25.12
C ASP A 573 5.15 -0.44 -26.08
N LEU A 574 4.49 0.58 -26.63
CA LEU A 574 5.13 1.63 -27.40
C LEU A 574 5.35 2.83 -26.49
N ASN A 575 6.61 3.14 -26.19
CA ASN A 575 6.98 4.38 -25.52
C ASN A 575 7.05 5.50 -26.56
N ILE A 576 6.14 6.47 -26.46
CA ILE A 576 6.02 7.60 -27.37
C ILE A 576 6.56 8.85 -26.68
N VAL A 577 7.56 9.47 -27.30
CA VAL A 577 8.15 10.75 -26.87
C VAL A 577 8.15 11.68 -28.08
N ASP A 578 7.60 12.89 -27.91
CA ASP A 578 7.51 13.93 -28.94
C ASP A 578 6.94 13.42 -30.29
N ASN A 579 5.84 12.65 -30.20
CA ASN A 579 5.16 12.01 -31.33
C ASN A 579 5.99 10.94 -32.08
N GLN A 580 7.08 10.44 -31.50
CA GLN A 580 7.89 9.37 -32.07
C GLN A 580 7.97 8.18 -31.14
N ILE A 581 8.05 6.96 -31.71
CA ILE A 581 8.31 5.75 -30.92
C ILE A 581 9.78 5.81 -30.47
N ALA A 582 10.02 6.16 -29.21
CA ALA A 582 11.35 6.16 -28.61
C ALA A 582 11.85 4.73 -28.37
N SER A 583 10.94 3.82 -28.02
CA SER A 583 11.25 2.40 -27.87
C SER A 583 10.00 1.52 -27.98
N THR A 584 10.20 0.24 -28.29
CA THR A 584 9.14 -0.77 -28.34
C THR A 584 9.56 -1.97 -27.51
N VAL A 585 8.72 -2.39 -26.59
CA VAL A 585 8.86 -3.66 -25.89
C VAL A 585 7.65 -4.53 -26.21
N PHE A 586 7.89 -5.83 -26.32
CA PHE A 586 6.84 -6.80 -26.18
C PHE A 586 7.07 -7.58 -24.89
N THR A 587 6.05 -7.70 -24.07
CA THR A 587 6.14 -8.37 -22.78
C THR A 587 5.65 -9.82 -22.91
N GLU A 588 6.07 -10.67 -21.97
CA GLU A 588 5.67 -12.07 -21.76
C GLU A 588 6.33 -13.17 -22.60
N LYS A 589 6.66 -14.29 -21.94
CA LYS A 589 6.80 -15.62 -22.57
C LYS A 589 5.50 -16.40 -22.47
N ASP A 590 4.85 -16.33 -21.31
CA ASP A 590 3.50 -16.80 -20.95
C ASP A 590 3.01 -15.92 -19.78
N ILE A 591 1.71 -15.62 -19.62
CA ILE A 591 1.20 -14.93 -18.41
C ILE A 591 1.04 -15.96 -17.26
N LYS A 592 2.15 -16.56 -16.82
CA LYS A 592 2.15 -17.55 -15.73
C LYS A 592 2.15 -16.85 -14.37
N SER A 593 0.98 -16.80 -13.74
CA SER A 593 0.91 -16.58 -12.29
C SER A 593 1.24 -17.88 -11.55
N THR A 594 1.74 -17.80 -10.32
CA THR A 594 1.98 -18.95 -9.43
C THR A 594 0.67 -19.61 -8.94
N ALA A 595 -0.48 -18.99 -9.21
CA ALA A 595 -1.83 -19.54 -9.11
C ALA A 595 -2.44 -19.78 -10.51
N PRO A 596 -3.50 -20.59 -10.67
CA PRO A 596 -4.22 -20.69 -11.95
C PRO A 596 -4.90 -19.36 -12.30
N SER A 597 -4.18 -18.43 -12.95
CA SER A 597 -4.75 -17.17 -13.44
C SER A 597 -5.58 -17.43 -14.71
N PRO A 598 -6.84 -16.97 -14.79
CA PRO A 598 -7.69 -17.09 -15.97
C PRO A 598 -7.14 -16.43 -17.24
N ILE A 599 -6.17 -15.52 -17.11
CA ILE A 599 -5.50 -14.88 -18.26
C ILE A 599 -4.85 -15.93 -19.19
N ASN A 600 -4.43 -17.07 -18.63
CA ASN A 600 -3.85 -18.18 -19.40
C ASN A 600 -4.86 -18.90 -20.32
N LYS A 601 -6.15 -18.60 -20.21
CA LYS A 601 -7.24 -19.20 -21.00
C LYS A 601 -7.82 -18.25 -22.07
N LEU A 602 -7.20 -17.09 -22.31
CA LEU A 602 -7.74 -16.02 -23.15
C LEU A 602 -7.91 -16.39 -24.63
N ALA A 603 -8.87 -17.23 -25.02
CA ALA A 603 -9.12 -17.63 -26.41
C ALA A 603 -9.39 -16.41 -27.30
N THR A 604 -9.04 -16.50 -28.59
CA THR A 604 -9.32 -15.46 -29.61
C THR A 604 -10.79 -15.08 -29.79
N GLY A 605 -11.72 -15.65 -29.03
CA GLY A 605 -13.14 -15.29 -29.04
C GLY A 605 -13.62 -14.46 -27.85
N LEU A 606 -12.79 -14.22 -26.82
CA LEU A 606 -13.21 -13.46 -25.65
C LEU A 606 -13.04 -11.97 -25.86
N GLU A 607 -14.01 -11.20 -25.38
CA GLU A 607 -13.90 -9.75 -25.30
C GLU A 607 -13.16 -9.36 -24.03
N VAL A 608 -12.13 -8.53 -24.21
CA VAL A 608 -11.26 -8.05 -23.14
C VAL A 608 -11.02 -6.58 -23.32
N LEU A 609 -10.85 -5.87 -22.21
CA LEU A 609 -10.59 -4.44 -22.20
C LEU A 609 -9.38 -4.15 -21.32
N LEU A 610 -8.47 -3.33 -21.83
CA LEU A 610 -7.31 -2.81 -21.12
C LEU A 610 -7.58 -1.39 -20.63
N GLN A 611 -7.10 -1.11 -19.41
CA GLN A 611 -7.10 0.22 -18.81
C GLN A 611 -5.85 0.41 -17.97
N VAL A 612 -5.47 1.67 -17.75
CA VAL A 612 -4.41 2.00 -16.78
C VAL A 612 -4.96 1.76 -15.37
N SER A 613 -4.13 1.25 -14.46
CA SER A 613 -4.52 1.16 -13.05
C SER A 613 -4.52 2.55 -12.41
N PRO A 614 -5.49 2.89 -11.55
CA PRO A 614 -5.43 4.11 -10.75
C PRO A 614 -4.38 4.05 -9.62
N LEU A 615 -3.68 2.92 -9.44
CA LEU A 615 -2.65 2.74 -8.41
C LEU A 615 -1.25 3.17 -8.89
N ALA A 616 -0.93 3.05 -10.18
CA ALA A 616 0.29 3.59 -10.76
C ALA A 616 0.22 3.67 -12.30
N ASP A 617 0.96 4.62 -12.88
CA ASP A 617 1.01 4.85 -14.33
C ASP A 617 1.68 3.71 -15.12
N ASP A 618 2.44 2.83 -14.46
CA ASP A 618 3.09 1.66 -15.05
C ASP A 618 2.37 0.33 -14.74
N GLN A 619 1.13 0.41 -14.27
CA GLN A 619 0.27 -0.73 -13.95
C GLN A 619 -1.00 -0.68 -14.79
N TYR A 620 -1.52 -1.87 -15.13
CA TYR A 620 -2.66 -2.01 -16.02
C TYR A 620 -3.65 -3.02 -15.46
N VAL A 621 -4.92 -2.79 -15.74
CA VAL A 621 -6.00 -3.73 -15.43
C VAL A 621 -6.55 -4.27 -16.73
N ILE A 622 -6.74 -5.59 -16.76
CA ILE A 622 -7.47 -6.29 -17.82
C ILE A 622 -8.70 -6.96 -17.23
N ASP A 623 -9.85 -6.76 -17.86
CA ASP A 623 -11.10 -7.44 -17.57
C ASP A 623 -11.68 -8.09 -18.83
N GLY A 624 -12.58 -9.06 -18.67
CA GLY A 624 -13.13 -9.78 -19.82
C GLY A 624 -14.26 -10.75 -19.46
N THR A 625 -14.92 -11.29 -20.48
CA THR A 625 -16.21 -11.98 -20.31
C THR A 625 -16.16 -13.29 -19.50
N GLU A 626 -14.98 -13.83 -19.21
CA GLU A 626 -14.82 -15.12 -18.52
C GLU A 626 -14.02 -15.01 -17.22
N PHE A 627 -13.58 -13.81 -16.84
CA PHE A 627 -12.73 -13.62 -15.67
C PHE A 627 -12.91 -12.24 -15.05
N LEU A 628 -12.72 -12.19 -13.74
CA LEU A 628 -12.77 -10.95 -12.98
C LEU A 628 -11.52 -10.10 -13.25
N PRO A 629 -11.61 -8.76 -13.12
CA PRO A 629 -10.51 -7.84 -13.35
C PRO A 629 -9.19 -8.28 -12.69
N VAL A 630 -8.11 -8.24 -13.47
CA VAL A 630 -6.75 -8.59 -13.03
C VAL A 630 -5.83 -7.40 -13.23
N GLU A 631 -5.10 -7.05 -12.18
CA GLU A 631 -4.08 -6.01 -12.20
C GLU A 631 -2.68 -6.63 -12.38
N PHE A 632 -1.87 -6.04 -13.25
CA PHE A 632 -0.52 -6.48 -13.52
C PHE A 632 0.40 -5.32 -13.91
N LYS A 633 1.69 -5.55 -13.71
CA LYS A 633 2.78 -4.64 -14.08
C LYS A 633 3.56 -5.24 -15.25
N PRO A 634 3.56 -4.60 -16.44
CA PRO A 634 4.29 -5.08 -17.60
C PRO A 634 5.78 -5.27 -17.34
N ALA A 635 6.36 -6.32 -17.91
CA ALA A 635 7.81 -6.53 -17.86
C ALA A 635 8.58 -5.41 -18.59
N LYS A 636 9.70 -4.97 -18.01
CA LYS A 636 10.56 -3.90 -18.59
C LYS A 636 11.41 -4.36 -19.78
N THR A 637 11.45 -5.66 -20.05
CA THR A 637 12.30 -6.25 -21.08
C THR A 637 11.56 -7.34 -21.84
N VAL A 638 12.08 -7.69 -23.01
CA VAL A 638 11.45 -8.65 -23.93
C VAL A 638 11.51 -10.09 -23.41
N ASN A 639 10.45 -10.87 -23.65
CA ASN A 639 10.34 -12.29 -23.26
C ASN A 639 10.47 -12.58 -21.75
N VAL A 640 10.18 -11.60 -20.90
CA VAL A 640 10.04 -11.74 -19.44
C VAL A 640 8.57 -11.65 -19.07
N ASN A 641 8.13 -12.42 -18.08
CA ASN A 641 6.74 -12.40 -17.62
C ASN A 641 6.45 -11.15 -16.79
N SER A 642 5.27 -10.59 -16.95
CA SER A 642 4.69 -9.51 -16.16
C SER A 642 4.44 -9.99 -14.74
N GLU A 643 4.53 -9.05 -13.82
CA GLU A 643 4.16 -9.28 -12.43
C GLU A 643 2.64 -9.14 -12.31
N VAL A 644 1.94 -10.22 -11.94
CA VAL A 644 0.52 -10.14 -11.58
C VAL A 644 0.44 -9.61 -10.15
N LEU A 645 -0.18 -8.44 -9.98
CA LEU A 645 -0.26 -7.74 -8.70
C LEU A 645 -1.48 -8.19 -7.90
N GLY A 646 -2.60 -8.48 -8.57
CA GLY A 646 -3.81 -8.95 -7.91
C GLY A 646 -4.94 -9.29 -8.87
N GLN A 647 -5.96 -9.99 -8.38
CA GLN A 647 -7.21 -10.21 -9.09
C GLN A 647 -8.38 -9.95 -8.15
N LEU A 648 -9.41 -9.27 -8.62
CA LEU A 648 -10.63 -9.05 -7.85
C LEU A 648 -11.21 -10.39 -7.37
N SER A 649 -11.46 -10.52 -6.07
CA SER A 649 -12.15 -11.67 -5.50
C SER A 649 -13.66 -11.47 -5.52
N ASP A 650 -14.42 -12.46 -6.00
CA ASP A 650 -15.89 -12.42 -6.00
C ASP A 650 -16.48 -13.55 -5.13
N GLN A 651 -16.12 -13.55 -3.84
CA GLN A 651 -16.47 -14.64 -2.91
C GLN A 651 -17.98 -14.82 -2.75
N ASP A 652 -18.74 -13.72 -2.84
CA ASP A 652 -20.20 -13.69 -2.69
C ASP A 652 -20.96 -13.66 -4.03
N ASN A 653 -20.26 -13.83 -5.16
CA ASN A 653 -20.83 -13.78 -6.52
C ASN A 653 -21.65 -12.49 -6.77
N LEU A 654 -21.06 -11.36 -6.35
CA LEU A 654 -21.61 -10.00 -6.42
C LEU A 654 -21.36 -9.32 -7.76
N VAL A 655 -20.33 -9.74 -8.50
CA VAL A 655 -19.99 -9.23 -9.84
C VAL A 655 -20.46 -10.21 -10.91
N GLY A 656 -20.19 -11.50 -10.72
CA GLY A 656 -20.57 -12.58 -11.64
C GLY A 656 -19.73 -12.63 -12.92
N GLN A 657 -19.74 -13.81 -13.56
CA GLN A 657 -19.06 -14.03 -14.84
C GLN A 657 -19.74 -13.22 -15.96
N ALA A 658 -18.97 -12.79 -16.97
CA ALA A 658 -19.37 -11.92 -18.08
C ALA A 658 -19.53 -10.41 -17.80
N ALA A 659 -19.26 -9.93 -16.58
CA ALA A 659 -19.17 -8.49 -16.33
C ALA A 659 -17.87 -7.92 -16.94
N THR A 660 -18.01 -6.92 -17.82
CA THR A 660 -16.89 -6.25 -18.51
C THR A 660 -17.06 -4.74 -18.55
N GLY A 661 -15.98 -4.01 -18.87
CA GLY A 661 -15.97 -2.57 -18.99
C GLY A 661 -15.96 -1.87 -17.64
N VAL A 662 -15.06 -2.30 -16.74
CA VAL A 662 -14.78 -1.60 -15.48
C VAL A 662 -14.36 -0.14 -15.73
N SER A 663 -14.33 0.69 -14.69
CA SER A 663 -13.76 2.03 -14.76
C SER A 663 -13.23 2.45 -13.41
N PHE A 664 -12.31 3.42 -13.42
CA PHE A 664 -11.63 3.89 -12.22
C PHE A 664 -11.73 5.40 -12.07
N PHE A 665 -11.70 5.87 -10.83
CA PHE A 665 -11.64 7.29 -10.49
C PHE A 665 -11.06 7.47 -9.09
N LYS A 666 -10.59 8.69 -8.80
CA LYS A 666 -10.16 9.07 -7.46
C LYS A 666 -11.30 9.73 -6.68
N TYR A 667 -11.38 9.44 -5.38
CA TYR A 667 -12.26 10.15 -4.46
C TYR A 667 -11.65 10.16 -3.06
N ALA A 668 -11.47 11.35 -2.49
CA ALA A 668 -10.90 11.55 -1.16
C ALA A 668 -9.53 10.86 -0.97
N HIS A 669 -8.66 10.88 -1.99
CA HIS A 669 -7.36 10.18 -2.03
C HIS A 669 -7.41 8.65 -2.14
N HIS A 670 -8.60 8.06 -2.29
CA HIS A 670 -8.76 6.63 -2.57
C HIS A 670 -8.90 6.37 -4.07
N SER A 671 -8.40 5.21 -4.51
CA SER A 671 -8.65 4.66 -5.85
C SER A 671 -9.91 3.82 -5.83
N LEU A 672 -10.96 4.26 -6.53
CA LEU A 672 -12.22 3.54 -6.61
C LEU A 672 -12.39 2.87 -7.97
N MET A 673 -12.94 1.66 -7.95
CA MET A 673 -13.32 0.88 -9.12
C MET A 673 -14.84 0.73 -9.17
N VAL A 674 -15.44 1.06 -10.32
CA VAL A 674 -16.82 0.75 -10.63
C VAL A 674 -16.86 -0.37 -11.68
N THR A 675 -17.77 -1.33 -11.48
CA THR A 675 -17.96 -2.46 -12.41
C THR A 675 -19.45 -2.74 -12.59
N PRO A 676 -19.92 -3.18 -13.77
CA PRO A 676 -21.22 -3.82 -13.86
C PRO A 676 -21.23 -5.09 -13.02
N PHE A 677 -22.42 -5.59 -12.72
CA PHE A 677 -22.57 -6.98 -12.30
C PHE A 677 -23.58 -7.71 -13.15
N VAL A 678 -23.28 -8.98 -13.42
CA VAL A 678 -24.09 -9.90 -14.21
C VAL A 678 -24.56 -11.04 -13.31
N LYS A 679 -25.87 -11.25 -13.25
CA LYS A 679 -26.49 -12.36 -12.52
C LYS A 679 -27.56 -13.00 -13.38
N ASP A 680 -27.55 -14.34 -13.45
CA ASP A 680 -28.50 -15.13 -14.23
C ASP A 680 -28.60 -14.68 -15.71
N GLY A 681 -27.47 -14.29 -16.31
CA GLY A 681 -27.41 -13.82 -17.69
C GLY A 681 -28.06 -12.44 -17.92
N LYS A 682 -28.14 -11.60 -16.88
CA LYS A 682 -28.66 -10.24 -16.94
C LYS A 682 -27.73 -9.24 -16.25
N VAL A 683 -27.60 -8.04 -16.82
CA VAL A 683 -26.93 -6.91 -16.16
C VAL A 683 -27.86 -6.36 -15.09
N GLY A 684 -27.47 -6.51 -13.84
CA GLY A 684 -28.29 -6.15 -12.69
C GLY A 684 -28.04 -4.74 -12.17
N GLY A 685 -26.96 -4.06 -12.58
CA GLY A 685 -26.59 -2.74 -12.05
C GLY A 685 -25.08 -2.58 -11.89
N LEU A 686 -24.66 -1.79 -10.91
CA LEU A 686 -23.25 -1.51 -10.60
C LEU A 686 -22.81 -2.04 -9.23
N ARG A 687 -21.52 -2.34 -9.09
CA ARG A 687 -20.81 -2.48 -7.82
C ARG A 687 -19.68 -1.46 -7.77
N LEU A 688 -19.42 -0.94 -6.57
CA LEU A 688 -18.37 0.04 -6.30
C LEU A 688 -17.41 -0.54 -5.26
N TYR A 689 -16.12 -0.48 -5.55
CA TYR A 689 -15.06 -0.99 -4.68
C TYR A 689 -14.03 0.09 -4.42
N ASP A 690 -13.52 0.14 -3.18
CA ASP A 690 -12.25 0.79 -2.87
C ASP A 690 -11.12 -0.21 -3.10
N ILE A 691 -10.21 0.13 -4.02
CA ILE A 691 -9.07 -0.70 -4.42
C ILE A 691 -7.73 -0.10 -4.02
N THR A 692 -7.73 0.90 -3.12
CA THR A 692 -6.51 1.64 -2.72
C THR A 692 -5.40 0.73 -2.21
N GLU A 693 -5.73 -0.40 -1.58
CA GLU A 693 -4.77 -1.39 -1.06
C GLU A 693 -4.37 -2.49 -2.07
N GLY A 694 -4.84 -2.39 -3.33
CA GLY A 694 -4.70 -3.42 -4.36
C GLY A 694 -6.04 -4.05 -4.75
N ILE A 695 -6.18 -4.47 -6.01
CA ILE A 695 -7.44 -5.04 -6.51
C ILE A 695 -7.84 -6.37 -5.85
N ASP A 696 -6.86 -7.14 -5.35
CA ASP A 696 -7.08 -8.39 -4.60
C ASP A 696 -7.57 -8.15 -3.17
N LYS A 697 -7.47 -6.91 -2.68
CA LYS A 697 -7.96 -6.44 -1.37
C LYS A 697 -9.12 -5.46 -1.51
N ALA A 698 -9.79 -5.46 -2.66
CA ALA A 698 -10.91 -4.58 -2.94
C ALA A 698 -11.99 -4.67 -1.84
N LYS A 699 -12.38 -3.52 -1.27
CA LYS A 699 -13.42 -3.41 -0.25
C LYS A 699 -14.70 -2.91 -0.89
N LEU A 700 -15.78 -3.68 -0.80
CA LEU A 700 -17.09 -3.28 -1.35
C LEU A 700 -17.62 -2.05 -0.61
N ILE A 701 -17.98 -1.01 -1.36
CA ILE A 701 -18.78 0.10 -0.88
C ILE A 701 -20.24 -0.23 -1.18
N GLN A 702 -21.09 -0.26 -0.15
CA GLN A 702 -22.49 -0.60 -0.31
C GLN A 702 -23.23 0.51 -1.08
N THR A 703 -24.04 0.14 -2.07
CA THR A 703 -24.79 1.07 -2.91
C THR A 703 -26.20 0.56 -3.20
N ASN A 704 -27.11 1.46 -3.56
CA ASN A 704 -28.44 1.15 -4.08
C ASN A 704 -28.48 1.21 -5.62
N THR A 705 -27.44 0.71 -6.27
CA THR A 705 -27.23 0.81 -7.73
C THR A 705 -27.74 -0.40 -8.52
N ASP A 706 -28.55 -1.26 -7.88
CA ASP A 706 -29.28 -2.32 -8.55
C ASP A 706 -30.39 -1.70 -9.43
N LEU A 707 -30.53 -2.19 -10.65
CA LEU A 707 -31.57 -1.77 -11.58
C LEU A 707 -32.93 -2.34 -11.14
N PRO A 708 -34.01 -1.55 -11.17
CA PRO A 708 -35.36 -2.05 -10.94
C PRO A 708 -35.76 -3.17 -11.92
N GLU A 709 -35.29 -3.07 -13.16
CA GLU A 709 -35.46 -4.09 -14.20
C GLU A 709 -34.10 -4.42 -14.81
N ALA A 710 -33.65 -5.67 -14.63
CA ALA A 710 -32.37 -6.12 -15.13
C ALA A 710 -32.37 -6.22 -16.66
N LEU A 711 -31.31 -5.70 -17.29
CA LEU A 711 -31.15 -5.70 -18.74
C LEU A 711 -30.57 -7.04 -19.22
N PRO A 712 -30.85 -7.49 -20.45
CA PRO A 712 -30.21 -8.68 -21.00
C PRO A 712 -28.68 -8.56 -20.94
N ALA A 713 -27.98 -9.57 -20.44
CA ALA A 713 -26.52 -9.58 -20.52
C ALA A 713 -26.12 -9.75 -21.99
N THR A 714 -25.50 -8.72 -22.52
CA THR A 714 -24.81 -8.72 -23.80
C THR A 714 -23.33 -8.49 -23.52
N THR A 715 -22.49 -8.70 -24.53
CA THR A 715 -21.10 -8.22 -24.52
C THR A 715 -20.99 -6.69 -24.50
N ASP A 716 -22.10 -5.99 -24.72
CA ASP A 716 -22.14 -4.57 -25.02
C ASP A 716 -22.35 -3.78 -23.72
N MET A 717 -21.43 -3.89 -22.75
CA MET A 717 -21.51 -3.17 -21.49
C MET A 717 -20.24 -2.41 -21.12
N GLY A 718 -20.40 -1.35 -20.34
CA GLY A 718 -19.31 -0.57 -19.79
C GLY A 718 -19.77 0.37 -18.68
N THR A 719 -18.80 0.97 -18.02
CA THR A 719 -19.05 1.88 -16.90
C THR A 719 -18.29 3.18 -17.05
N GLY A 720 -18.55 4.10 -16.13
CA GLY A 720 -17.75 5.29 -15.96
C GLY A 720 -18.15 6.05 -14.71
N ALA A 721 -17.32 7.02 -14.34
CA ALA A 721 -17.56 7.85 -13.17
C ALA A 721 -17.11 9.30 -13.41
N SER A 722 -17.75 10.22 -12.70
CA SER A 722 -17.28 11.60 -12.58
C SER A 722 -17.61 12.15 -11.20
N VAL A 723 -16.77 13.07 -10.71
CA VAL A 723 -16.90 13.70 -9.40
C VAL A 723 -17.02 15.21 -9.57
N ASP A 724 -18.04 15.82 -8.99
CA ASP A 724 -18.28 17.27 -9.00
C ASP A 724 -18.48 17.77 -7.56
N GLY A 725 -17.44 18.41 -7.01
CA GLY A 725 -17.37 18.65 -5.57
C GLY A 725 -17.49 17.33 -4.82
N LYS A 726 -18.42 17.23 -3.85
CA LYS A 726 -18.65 15.99 -3.11
C LYS A 726 -19.51 14.96 -3.85
N ASP A 727 -20.17 15.38 -4.94
CA ASP A 727 -21.15 14.55 -5.62
C ASP A 727 -20.47 13.54 -6.55
N ILE A 728 -20.89 12.28 -6.46
CA ILE A 728 -20.41 11.20 -7.33
C ILE A 728 -21.50 10.90 -8.36
N ASN A 729 -21.09 10.83 -9.63
CA ASN A 729 -21.90 10.30 -10.72
C ASN A 729 -21.29 9.00 -11.21
N LEU A 730 -22.09 7.93 -11.23
CA LEU A 730 -21.72 6.66 -11.86
C LEU A 730 -22.58 6.43 -13.10
N TYR A 731 -22.01 5.79 -14.10
CA TYR A 731 -22.67 5.50 -15.37
C TYR A 731 -22.61 4.00 -15.63
N LEU A 732 -23.76 3.41 -15.92
CA LEU A 732 -23.87 2.08 -16.50
C LEU A 732 -24.33 2.24 -17.95
N ILE A 733 -23.56 1.70 -18.89
CA ILE A 733 -23.81 1.79 -20.32
C ILE A 733 -24.03 0.36 -20.82
N VAL A 734 -25.21 0.08 -21.39
CA VAL A 734 -25.56 -1.23 -21.95
C VAL A 734 -26.20 -1.02 -23.31
N GLY A 735 -25.48 -1.40 -24.38
CA GLY A 735 -25.86 -1.11 -25.76
C GLY A 735 -26.07 0.39 -26.00
N ASN A 736 -27.31 0.78 -26.26
CA ASN A 736 -27.69 2.19 -26.47
C ASN A 736 -28.32 2.86 -25.23
N VAL A 737 -28.40 2.16 -24.09
CA VAL A 737 -28.99 2.67 -22.85
C VAL A 737 -27.89 3.13 -21.90
N ILE A 738 -28.02 4.36 -21.40
CA ILE A 738 -27.16 4.90 -20.33
C ILE A 738 -28.02 5.12 -19.10
N THR A 739 -27.64 4.51 -17.99
CA THR A 739 -28.20 4.76 -16.66
C THR A 739 -27.20 5.55 -15.83
N LYS A 740 -27.60 6.77 -15.43
CA LYS A 740 -26.83 7.63 -14.53
C LYS A 740 -27.30 7.42 -13.10
N PHE A 741 -26.37 7.20 -12.20
CA PHE A 741 -26.57 7.21 -10.75
C PHE A 741 -25.91 8.45 -10.18
N THR A 742 -26.59 9.24 -9.35
CA THR A 742 -26.02 10.47 -8.77
C THR A 742 -26.36 10.63 -7.29
N THR A 743 -25.37 11.06 -6.50
CA THR A 743 -25.55 11.44 -5.09
C THR A 743 -26.12 12.86 -4.95
N LYS A 744 -26.13 13.64 -6.04
CA LYS A 744 -26.57 15.04 -6.00
C LYS A 744 -28.02 15.16 -5.56
N GLY A 745 -28.25 15.92 -4.51
CA GLY A 745 -29.59 16.12 -3.93
C GLY A 745 -30.11 14.92 -3.13
N ILE A 746 -29.25 13.92 -2.87
CA ILE A 746 -29.58 12.74 -2.07
C ILE A 746 -28.89 12.84 -0.72
N GLU A 747 -29.69 12.80 0.34
CA GLU A 747 -29.19 12.76 1.71
C GLU A 747 -28.43 11.43 1.93
N GLN A 748 -27.14 11.55 2.22
CA GLN A 748 -26.30 10.38 2.48
C GLN A 748 -26.51 9.86 3.91
N PRO A 749 -26.42 8.54 4.14
CA PRO A 749 -26.57 7.97 5.47
C PRO A 749 -25.60 8.61 6.49
N ALA A 750 -26.14 9.12 7.60
CA ALA A 750 -25.32 9.62 8.69
C ALA A 750 -24.85 8.45 9.57
N VAL A 751 -23.54 8.31 9.71
CA VAL A 751 -22.92 7.28 10.56
C VAL A 751 -22.57 7.90 11.90
N LYS A 752 -22.98 7.26 13.00
CA LYS A 752 -22.61 7.69 14.36
C LYS A 752 -21.22 7.19 14.69
N ARG A 753 -20.47 7.95 15.51
CA ARG A 753 -19.37 7.33 16.24
C ARG A 753 -19.94 6.36 17.27
N ILE A 754 -19.52 5.11 17.21
CA ILE A 754 -20.15 4.01 17.96
C ILE A 754 -19.68 4.00 19.40
N MET A 755 -20.54 3.68 20.36
CA MET A 755 -20.17 3.40 21.74
C MET A 755 -21.18 2.48 22.43
N ALA A 756 -20.67 1.72 23.40
CA ALA A 756 -21.49 0.99 24.35
C ALA A 756 -21.79 1.85 25.58
N TYR A 757 -22.93 1.61 26.24
CA TYR A 757 -23.31 2.20 27.53
C TYR A 757 -24.21 1.24 28.31
N ASP A 758 -24.57 1.59 29.55
CA ASP A 758 -25.36 0.72 30.44
C ASP A 758 -24.75 -0.69 30.61
N LEU A 759 -23.42 -0.75 30.79
CA LEU A 759 -22.69 -2.00 30.99
C LEU A 759 -23.05 -2.60 32.35
N LYS A 760 -23.47 -3.87 32.34
CA LYS A 760 -23.77 -4.66 33.55
C LYS A 760 -23.15 -6.04 33.42
N GLY A 761 -22.66 -6.57 34.54
CA GLY A 761 -22.14 -7.92 34.66
C GLY A 761 -22.77 -8.61 35.87
N GLU A 762 -23.31 -9.81 35.68
CA GLU A 762 -23.94 -10.61 36.73
C GLU A 762 -23.39 -12.03 36.70
N GLN A 763 -22.94 -12.53 37.86
CA GLN A 763 -22.60 -13.94 38.01
C GLN A 763 -23.87 -14.77 38.18
N LEU A 764 -24.05 -15.78 37.34
CA LEU A 764 -25.19 -16.70 37.38
C LEU A 764 -24.94 -17.86 38.36
N PRO A 765 -25.99 -18.60 38.78
CA PRO A 765 -25.87 -19.67 39.77
C PRO A 765 -24.94 -20.83 39.39
N ASP A 766 -24.63 -20.99 38.09
CA ASP A 766 -23.74 -22.01 37.54
C ASP A 766 -22.28 -21.54 37.38
N ASN A 767 -21.93 -20.39 37.96
CA ASN A 767 -20.65 -19.68 37.83
C ASN A 767 -20.37 -19.09 36.43
N SER A 768 -21.31 -19.15 35.49
CA SER A 768 -21.21 -18.36 34.26
C SER A 768 -21.43 -16.87 34.56
N TYR A 769 -21.01 -16.00 33.64
CA TYR A 769 -21.24 -14.56 33.74
C TYR A 769 -22.09 -14.08 32.57
N LYS A 770 -23.14 -13.33 32.88
CA LYS A 770 -23.97 -12.61 31.93
C LYS A 770 -23.53 -11.17 31.86
N PHE A 771 -23.15 -10.72 30.66
CA PHE A 771 -22.80 -9.35 30.37
C PHE A 771 -23.90 -8.73 29.51
N THR A 772 -24.38 -7.55 29.89
CA THR A 772 -25.34 -6.78 29.11
C THR A 772 -24.81 -5.37 28.88
N PHE A 773 -25.09 -4.81 27.71
CA PHE A 773 -24.78 -3.42 27.37
C PHE A 773 -25.77 -2.92 26.32
N THR A 774 -25.80 -1.62 26.10
CA THR A 774 -26.58 -0.98 25.04
C THR A 774 -25.62 -0.35 24.03
N SER A 775 -25.86 -0.56 22.73
CA SER A 775 -25.10 0.08 21.65
C SER A 775 -25.89 1.25 21.07
N ASN A 776 -25.22 2.37 20.77
CA ASN A 776 -25.86 3.55 20.16
C ASN A 776 -26.10 3.40 18.64
N ASP A 777 -25.47 2.42 18.00
CA ASP A 777 -25.61 2.06 16.58
C ASP A 777 -25.33 0.55 16.37
N ASP A 778 -25.56 0.06 15.16
CA ASP A 778 -25.16 -1.30 14.75
C ASP A 778 -23.62 -1.42 14.68
N ALA A 779 -23.06 -2.49 15.25
CA ALA A 779 -21.62 -2.74 15.21
C ALA A 779 -21.25 -3.70 14.07
N GLN A 780 -20.13 -3.42 13.40
CA GLN A 780 -19.50 -4.33 12.44
C GLN A 780 -18.81 -5.49 13.17
N SER A 781 -18.19 -5.23 14.31
CA SER A 781 -17.63 -6.23 15.21
C SER A 781 -17.69 -5.75 16.66
N ALA A 782 -17.69 -6.69 17.60
CA ALA A 782 -17.77 -6.39 19.03
C ALA A 782 -17.04 -7.46 19.85
N GLN A 783 -16.36 -7.02 20.91
CA GLN A 783 -15.61 -7.89 21.80
C GLN A 783 -15.79 -7.46 23.26
N LEU A 784 -15.83 -8.44 24.16
CA LEU A 784 -15.46 -8.21 25.56
C LEU A 784 -13.93 -8.28 25.67
N VAL A 785 -13.34 -7.30 26.35
CA VAL A 785 -11.90 -7.22 26.63
C VAL A 785 -11.72 -7.34 28.14
N PHE A 786 -10.90 -8.29 28.58
CA PHE A 786 -10.65 -8.55 29.99
C PHE A 786 -9.23 -8.12 30.37
N THR A 787 -9.11 -7.41 31.48
CA THR A 787 -7.82 -6.95 32.02
C THR A 787 -7.69 -7.36 33.48
N ASP A 788 -6.47 -7.64 33.92
CA ASP A 788 -6.20 -7.95 35.33
C ASP A 788 -6.55 -6.74 36.20
N ALA A 789 -7.30 -6.97 37.29
CA ALA A 789 -7.79 -5.86 38.11
C ALA A 789 -6.70 -5.15 38.92
N ALA A 790 -5.56 -5.81 39.15
CA ALA A 790 -4.44 -5.26 39.91
C ALA A 790 -3.39 -4.60 38.99
N THR A 791 -3.05 -5.22 37.86
CA THR A 791 -2.01 -4.73 36.94
C THR A 791 -2.56 -3.92 35.77
N GLY A 792 -3.80 -4.15 35.36
CA GLY A 792 -4.41 -3.55 34.17
C GLY A 792 -4.01 -4.19 32.84
N GLU A 793 -3.21 -5.27 32.86
CA GLU A 793 -2.76 -5.96 31.65
C GLU A 793 -3.91 -6.77 30.99
N GLU A 794 -3.96 -6.80 29.66
CA GLU A 794 -4.96 -7.59 28.92
C GLU A 794 -4.73 -9.10 29.13
N VAL A 795 -5.78 -9.79 29.59
CA VAL A 795 -5.75 -11.24 29.90
C VAL A 795 -6.41 -12.06 28.79
N GLY A 796 -7.32 -11.46 28.03
CA GLY A 796 -7.95 -12.08 26.87
C GLY A 796 -9.20 -11.34 26.39
N THR A 797 -9.80 -11.84 25.31
CA THR A 797 -11.01 -11.29 24.70
C THR A 797 -12.05 -12.36 24.40
N ALA A 798 -13.31 -11.96 24.23
CA ALA A 798 -14.39 -12.82 23.75
C ALA A 798 -15.25 -12.08 22.71
N ASP A 799 -15.43 -12.67 21.53
CA ASP A 799 -16.24 -12.08 20.46
C ASP A 799 -17.74 -12.09 20.79
N ILE A 800 -18.42 -11.02 20.39
CA ILE A 800 -19.88 -10.87 20.54
C ILE A 800 -20.49 -10.81 19.14
N SER A 801 -21.22 -11.85 18.75
CA SER A 801 -21.84 -11.91 17.43
C SER A 801 -23.10 -11.03 17.34
N ASN A 802 -23.32 -10.39 16.19
CA ASN A 802 -24.56 -9.71 15.82
C ASN A 802 -25.00 -8.57 16.77
N VAL A 803 -24.07 -7.72 17.21
CA VAL A 803 -24.41 -6.56 18.04
C VAL A 803 -25.20 -5.52 17.24
N LYS A 804 -26.39 -5.17 17.73
CA LYS A 804 -27.32 -4.22 17.12
C LYS A 804 -27.52 -2.98 17.98
N GLN A 805 -27.98 -1.89 17.38
CA GLN A 805 -28.44 -0.72 18.13
C GLN A 805 -29.48 -1.15 19.18
N GLY A 806 -29.32 -0.64 20.40
CA GLY A 806 -30.14 -1.04 21.55
C GLY A 806 -29.46 -2.10 22.42
N SER A 807 -30.25 -2.87 23.17
CA SER A 807 -29.72 -3.77 24.21
C SER A 807 -29.13 -5.05 23.61
N ASN A 808 -27.96 -5.44 24.12
CA ASN A 808 -27.21 -6.62 23.73
C ASN A 808 -26.84 -7.44 24.98
N THR A 809 -26.66 -8.74 24.81
CA THR A 809 -26.34 -9.68 25.88
C THR A 809 -25.40 -10.77 25.37
N ILE A 810 -24.44 -11.15 26.20
CA ILE A 810 -23.62 -12.35 26.02
C ILE A 810 -23.47 -13.05 27.37
N THR A 811 -23.50 -14.38 27.35
CA THR A 811 -23.20 -15.20 28.52
C THR A 811 -21.95 -16.02 28.23
N LEU A 812 -20.95 -15.91 29.11
CA LEU A 812 -19.73 -16.72 29.05
C LEU A 812 -19.74 -17.73 30.18
N THR A 813 -19.54 -19.01 29.84
CA THR A 813 -19.32 -20.06 30.84
C THR A 813 -17.98 -19.88 31.54
N ALA A 814 -17.81 -20.50 32.71
CA ALA A 814 -16.60 -20.38 33.51
C ALA A 814 -15.31 -20.73 32.73
N ASP A 815 -15.36 -21.71 31.84
CA ASP A 815 -14.25 -22.13 30.97
C ASP A 815 -14.01 -21.21 29.76
N GLN A 816 -14.96 -20.33 29.43
CA GLN A 816 -14.82 -19.31 28.38
C GLN A 816 -14.22 -18.00 28.91
N LEU A 817 -14.17 -17.81 30.24
CA LEU A 817 -13.53 -16.65 30.84
C LEU A 817 -12.01 -16.79 30.80
N PRO A 818 -11.27 -15.77 30.35
CA PRO A 818 -9.81 -15.80 30.38
C PRO A 818 -9.29 -15.67 31.83
N GLY A 819 -8.01 -15.96 32.04
CA GLY A 819 -7.34 -15.81 33.34
C GLY A 819 -7.30 -17.05 34.21
N GLN A 820 -6.61 -16.94 35.34
CA GLN A 820 -6.42 -18.02 36.31
C GLN A 820 -7.57 -18.06 37.32
N SER A 821 -7.87 -19.25 37.86
CA SER A 821 -8.90 -19.40 38.90
C SER A 821 -8.63 -18.49 40.10
N GLY A 822 -9.64 -17.70 40.50
CA GLY A 822 -9.55 -16.71 41.57
C GLY A 822 -8.98 -15.35 41.16
N GLN A 823 -8.54 -15.19 39.90
CA GLN A 823 -8.05 -13.91 39.39
C GLN A 823 -9.22 -12.92 39.22
N LYS A 824 -9.03 -11.69 39.72
CA LYS A 824 -10.01 -10.61 39.55
C LYS A 824 -9.75 -9.90 38.23
N LEU A 825 -10.80 -9.74 37.42
CA LEU A 825 -10.71 -9.13 36.10
C LEU A 825 -11.64 -7.93 36.00
N ASN A 826 -11.09 -6.81 35.52
CA ASN A 826 -11.87 -5.75 34.91
C ASN A 826 -12.28 -6.18 33.51
N TRP A 827 -13.35 -5.59 32.99
CA TRP A 827 -13.81 -5.88 31.64
C TRP A 827 -14.31 -4.61 30.93
N ALA A 828 -14.26 -4.63 29.61
CA ALA A 828 -14.70 -3.55 28.74
C ALA A 828 -15.44 -4.10 27.52
N VAL A 829 -16.31 -3.29 26.92
CA VAL A 829 -16.90 -3.57 25.62
C VAL A 829 -16.15 -2.77 24.57
N ARG A 830 -15.54 -3.46 23.60
CA ARG A 830 -14.94 -2.86 22.41
C ARG A 830 -15.92 -3.01 21.25
N LEU A 831 -16.35 -1.90 20.66
CA LEU A 831 -17.21 -1.88 19.48
C LEU A 831 -16.46 -1.28 18.30
N THR A 832 -16.66 -1.86 17.11
CA THR A 832 -16.22 -1.31 15.82
C THR A 832 -17.45 -0.98 14.99
N GLY A 833 -17.59 0.28 14.60
CA GLY A 833 -18.65 0.78 13.73
C GLY A 833 -18.14 1.01 12.30
N SER A 834 -19.04 1.38 11.40
CA SER A 834 -18.66 1.83 10.06
C SER A 834 -17.82 3.12 10.13
N ALA A 835 -16.88 3.29 9.21
CA ALA A 835 -16.12 4.54 9.08
C ALA A 835 -17.06 5.75 8.91
N VAL A 836 -16.72 6.85 9.58
CA VAL A 836 -17.44 8.13 9.45
C VAL A 836 -16.72 8.95 8.38
N ALA A 837 -17.30 9.01 7.19
CA ALA A 837 -16.67 9.66 6.04
C ALA A 837 -16.91 11.17 5.93
N ASN A 838 -17.88 11.72 6.65
CA ASN A 838 -18.28 13.12 6.53
C ASN A 838 -18.69 13.69 7.88
N ILE A 839 -18.65 15.02 8.00
CA ILE A 839 -19.34 15.71 9.10
C ILE A 839 -20.83 15.71 8.79
N SER A 840 -21.58 14.86 9.48
CA SER A 840 -23.02 14.69 9.27
C SER A 840 -23.80 15.04 10.53
N ARG A 841 -24.92 15.74 10.37
CA ARG A 841 -25.84 15.99 11.48
C ARG A 841 -26.58 14.70 11.81
N LEU A 842 -26.53 14.27 13.07
CA LEU A 842 -27.16 13.04 13.54
C LEU A 842 -28.55 13.27 14.13
N THR A 843 -28.88 14.50 14.52
CA THR A 843 -30.20 14.87 15.04
C THR A 843 -31.05 15.51 13.96
N SER A 844 -32.35 15.24 14.01
CA SER A 844 -33.32 15.90 13.14
C SER A 844 -33.30 17.42 13.35
N ASN A 845 -33.63 18.17 12.28
CA ASN A 845 -33.81 19.62 12.35
C ASN A 845 -35.26 19.99 12.65
N ASP A 846 -35.88 19.30 13.60
CA ASP A 846 -37.25 19.55 14.03
C ASP A 846 -37.32 20.31 15.37
N ALA A 847 -38.53 20.59 15.84
CA ALA A 847 -38.77 21.39 17.04
C ALA A 847 -38.36 20.68 18.35
N SER A 848 -38.10 19.36 18.36
CA SER A 848 -37.81 18.60 19.59
C SER A 848 -36.47 18.97 20.24
N MET A 849 -35.54 19.52 19.46
CA MET A 849 -34.23 20.00 19.92
C MET A 849 -34.04 21.50 19.71
N GLN A 850 -35.14 22.27 19.56
CA GLN A 850 -35.11 23.72 19.44
C GLN A 850 -35.58 24.36 20.75
N TYR A 851 -34.89 25.41 21.18
CA TYR A 851 -35.19 26.10 22.42
C TYR A 851 -35.44 27.59 22.16
N PRO A 852 -36.35 28.24 22.91
CA PRO A 852 -36.67 29.65 22.69
C PRO A 852 -35.50 30.58 23.08
N LYS A 853 -34.53 30.08 23.84
CA LYS A 853 -33.31 30.77 24.25
C LYS A 853 -32.09 29.91 23.91
N THR A 854 -30.92 30.53 23.91
CA THR A 854 -29.67 29.80 23.73
C THR A 854 -29.45 28.82 24.89
N VAL A 855 -28.84 27.69 24.58
CA VAL A 855 -28.58 26.61 25.54
C VAL A 855 -27.09 26.34 25.70
N PHE A 856 -26.76 25.77 26.85
CA PHE A 856 -25.44 25.28 27.21
C PHE A 856 -25.51 23.77 27.39
N VAL A 857 -24.43 23.07 27.09
CA VAL A 857 -24.42 21.61 27.03
C VAL A 857 -23.22 21.01 27.75
N ALA A 858 -23.42 19.86 28.38
CA ALA A 858 -22.33 19.00 28.85
C ALA A 858 -22.71 17.53 28.70
N VAL A 859 -21.72 16.66 28.56
CA VAL A 859 -21.89 15.20 28.42
C VAL A 859 -21.17 14.52 29.57
N ASP A 860 -21.82 13.52 30.19
CA ASP A 860 -21.18 12.63 31.14
C ASP A 860 -20.32 11.60 30.39
N ASN A 861 -19.02 11.86 30.33
CA ASN A 861 -18.05 10.98 29.68
C ASN A 861 -17.35 10.02 30.67
N SER A 862 -17.86 9.85 31.89
CA SER A 862 -17.25 8.99 32.91
C SER A 862 -17.88 7.60 32.94
N PRO A 863 -17.17 6.52 32.56
CA PRO A 863 -17.70 5.16 32.69
C PRO A 863 -17.96 4.74 34.14
N GLU A 864 -17.38 5.44 35.13
CA GLU A 864 -17.64 5.21 36.56
C GLU A 864 -18.99 5.78 37.02
N SER A 865 -19.60 6.68 36.24
CA SER A 865 -20.91 7.28 36.54
C SER A 865 -22.07 6.32 36.25
N ASP A 866 -23.12 6.35 37.08
CA ASP A 866 -24.38 5.62 36.79
C ASP A 866 -25.16 6.24 35.63
N TYR A 867 -24.73 7.42 35.17
CA TYR A 867 -25.36 8.23 34.14
C TYR A 867 -24.47 8.40 32.91
N PHE A 868 -23.47 7.53 32.77
CA PHE A 868 -22.53 7.53 31.65
C PHE A 868 -23.23 7.67 30.30
N GLY A 869 -22.76 8.64 29.49
CA GLY A 869 -23.28 8.97 28.17
C GLY A 869 -24.50 9.89 28.17
N ARG A 870 -25.10 10.20 29.33
CA ARG A 870 -26.16 11.22 29.38
C ARG A 870 -25.58 12.58 29.00
N PHE A 871 -26.40 13.40 28.35
CA PHE A 871 -26.07 14.80 28.15
C PHE A 871 -27.14 15.71 28.73
N TYR A 872 -26.70 16.89 29.15
CA TYR A 872 -27.51 17.87 29.85
C TYR A 872 -27.56 19.15 29.03
N VAL A 873 -28.74 19.76 28.99
CA VAL A 873 -29.02 20.98 28.24
C VAL A 873 -29.59 22.02 29.19
N ASN A 874 -28.84 23.07 29.47
CA ASN A 874 -29.30 24.20 30.26
C ASN A 874 -29.81 25.31 29.33
N ALA A 875 -31.12 25.55 29.34
CA ALA A 875 -31.73 26.64 28.59
C ALA A 875 -31.71 27.93 29.42
N TYR A 876 -31.07 28.97 28.88
CA TYR A 876 -30.87 30.24 29.57
C TYR A 876 -32.19 30.84 30.10
N SER A 877 -32.23 31.14 31.40
CA SER A 877 -33.41 31.63 32.15
C SER A 877 -34.66 30.72 32.14
N ILE A 878 -34.52 29.44 31.74
CA ILE A 878 -35.64 28.49 31.64
C ILE A 878 -35.40 27.29 32.57
N GLY A 879 -34.22 26.68 32.54
CA GLY A 879 -33.87 25.51 33.34
C GLY A 879 -33.28 24.38 32.48
N MET A 880 -33.11 23.21 33.09
CA MET A 880 -32.31 22.12 32.53
C MET A 880 -33.12 20.93 32.03
N TYR A 881 -32.61 20.29 30.98
CA TYR A 881 -33.12 19.04 30.43
C TYR A 881 -32.01 17.99 30.40
N ALA A 882 -32.34 16.77 30.78
CA ALA A 882 -31.46 15.61 30.70
C ALA A 882 -31.89 14.71 29.54
N TYR A 883 -30.91 14.09 28.89
CA TYR A 883 -31.09 13.20 27.76
C TYR A 883 -30.32 11.90 28.00
N ASN A 884 -30.90 10.80 27.55
CA ASN A 884 -30.23 9.51 27.51
C ASN A 884 -29.12 9.49 26.43
N PRO A 885 -28.21 8.50 26.46
CA PRO A 885 -27.17 8.37 25.44
C PRO A 885 -27.70 8.14 24.00
N ASP A 886 -28.93 7.65 23.86
CA ASP A 886 -29.65 7.53 22.57
C ASP A 886 -30.36 8.83 22.14
N TRP A 887 -30.15 9.91 22.90
CA TRP A 887 -30.68 11.25 22.69
C TRP A 887 -32.19 11.38 22.90
N THR A 888 -32.81 10.40 23.56
CA THR A 888 -34.17 10.56 24.06
C THR A 888 -34.20 11.46 25.30
N ARG A 889 -35.17 12.38 25.34
CA ARG A 889 -35.32 13.34 26.44
C ARG A 889 -35.94 12.65 27.67
N ILE A 890 -35.39 12.92 28.86
CA ILE A 890 -35.81 12.30 30.12
C ILE A 890 -36.94 13.08 30.79
N ASN A 891 -36.79 14.40 30.96
CA ASN A 891 -37.77 15.25 31.65
C ASN A 891 -38.55 16.16 30.68
N GLU A 892 -39.88 16.15 30.77
CA GLU A 892 -40.80 16.95 29.93
C GLU A 892 -40.84 18.44 30.32
N ASN A 893 -40.63 18.77 31.59
CA ASN A 893 -40.54 20.14 32.09
C ASN A 893 -39.09 20.48 32.45
N PRO A 894 -38.64 21.73 32.23
CA PRO A 894 -37.29 22.13 32.60
C PRO A 894 -37.13 21.99 34.11
N TYR A 895 -36.04 21.35 34.52
CA TYR A 895 -35.66 21.28 35.92
C TYR A 895 -35.08 22.64 36.35
N ILE A 896 -35.71 23.25 37.35
CA ILE A 896 -35.37 24.59 37.85
C ILE A 896 -34.99 24.59 39.34
N GLY A 897 -34.86 23.43 39.99
CA GLY A 897 -34.79 23.35 41.45
C GLY A 897 -36.17 23.62 42.08
N LYS A 898 -36.31 23.65 43.41
CA LYS A 898 -37.59 24.10 44.02
C LYS A 898 -37.67 25.62 44.20
N GLU A 899 -36.69 26.37 43.69
CA GLU A 899 -36.73 27.83 43.60
C GLU A 899 -36.79 28.33 42.15
N ALA A 900 -37.71 29.26 41.85
CA ALA A 900 -37.94 29.75 40.48
C ALA A 900 -37.07 30.95 40.08
N LYS A 901 -35.88 31.15 40.66
CA LYS A 901 -35.09 32.38 40.42
C LYS A 901 -33.65 32.09 39.99
N TRP A 902 -33.47 32.07 38.68
CA TRP A 902 -32.17 32.12 38.02
C TRP A 902 -31.84 33.56 37.62
N GLY A 903 -30.61 34.01 37.88
CA GLY A 903 -30.16 35.31 37.40
C GLY A 903 -29.42 35.20 36.06
N SER A 904 -28.41 34.32 35.97
CA SER A 904 -27.66 34.10 34.73
C SER A 904 -27.01 32.72 34.68
N GLN A 905 -27.82 31.66 34.78
CA GLN A 905 -27.37 30.27 34.59
C GLN A 905 -26.72 30.10 33.21
N TYR A 906 -25.47 29.64 33.21
CA TYR A 906 -24.58 29.65 32.04
C TYR A 906 -24.09 28.21 31.75
N ARG A 907 -22.78 27.98 31.75
CA ARG A 907 -22.15 26.75 31.27
C ARG A 907 -22.18 25.63 32.29
N LEU A 908 -22.05 24.42 31.76
CA LEU A 908 -22.16 23.17 32.52
C LEU A 908 -20.83 22.42 32.57
N GLY A 909 -20.67 21.61 33.61
CA GLY A 909 -19.61 20.60 33.73
C GLY A 909 -20.16 19.37 34.46
N VAL A 910 -19.55 18.20 34.24
CA VAL A 910 -19.97 16.95 34.88
C VAL A 910 -18.75 16.26 35.48
N ASP A 911 -18.87 15.80 36.73
CA ASP A 911 -17.79 15.05 37.38
C ASP A 911 -17.84 13.54 37.08
N SER A 912 -16.85 12.82 37.60
CA SER A 912 -16.74 11.37 37.40
C SER A 912 -17.85 10.53 38.04
N LYS A 913 -18.69 11.12 38.91
CA LYS A 913 -19.85 10.50 39.56
C LYS A 913 -21.17 10.90 38.89
N GLY A 914 -21.14 11.75 37.87
CA GLY A 914 -22.31 12.25 37.15
C GLY A 914 -22.93 13.50 37.76
N THR A 915 -22.36 14.07 38.82
CA THR A 915 -22.86 15.34 39.39
C THR A 915 -22.70 16.45 38.36
N VAL A 916 -23.77 17.20 38.10
CA VAL A 916 -23.74 18.30 37.13
C VAL A 916 -23.53 19.62 37.86
N TYR A 917 -22.51 20.35 37.44
CA TYR A 917 -22.12 21.67 37.94
C TYR A 917 -22.63 22.74 36.99
N ILE A 918 -23.26 23.77 37.53
CA ILE A 918 -23.93 24.84 36.79
C ILE A 918 -23.35 26.18 37.26
N SER A 919 -22.76 26.94 36.34
CA SER A 919 -22.26 28.28 36.66
C SER A 919 -23.39 29.32 36.63
N ASP A 920 -23.45 30.23 37.59
CA ASP A 920 -24.31 31.44 37.51
C ASP A 920 -23.46 32.71 37.56
N TRP A 921 -23.64 33.55 36.54
CA TRP A 921 -22.87 34.79 36.34
C TRP A 921 -23.55 36.05 36.94
N SER A 922 -24.73 35.93 37.53
CA SER A 922 -25.42 37.08 38.14
C SER A 922 -24.94 37.35 39.56
N ASP A 923 -24.85 38.61 39.97
CA ASP A 923 -24.43 38.96 41.34
C ASP A 923 -25.41 38.47 42.42
N ASP A 924 -26.71 38.45 42.13
CA ASP A 924 -27.75 38.05 43.10
C ASP A 924 -27.80 36.53 43.33
N HIS A 925 -27.37 35.74 42.35
CA HIS A 925 -27.43 34.27 42.37
C HIS A 925 -26.10 33.62 42.02
N SER A 926 -24.97 34.34 42.16
CA SER A 926 -23.65 33.91 41.69
C SER A 926 -23.18 32.53 42.17
N GLY A 927 -22.11 32.04 41.54
CA GLY A 927 -21.37 30.87 42.02
C GLY A 927 -21.64 29.62 41.21
N VAL A 928 -21.57 28.47 41.88
CA VAL A 928 -21.65 27.16 41.23
C VAL A 928 -22.70 26.32 41.95
N TYR A 929 -23.68 25.82 41.20
CA TYR A 929 -24.77 24.99 41.71
C TYR A 929 -24.60 23.55 41.26
N LEU A 930 -24.86 22.61 42.16
CA LEU A 930 -24.79 21.17 41.92
C LEU A 930 -26.20 20.61 41.73
N MET A 931 -26.39 19.86 40.65
CA MET A 931 -27.55 18.99 40.43
C MET A 931 -27.19 17.54 40.72
N ASN A 932 -28.10 16.86 41.42
CA ASN A 932 -28.12 15.41 41.48
C ASN A 932 -28.80 14.82 40.22
N PRO A 933 -28.08 14.12 39.33
CA PRO A 933 -28.67 13.48 38.14
C PRO A 933 -29.70 12.38 38.43
N ALA A 934 -29.77 11.89 39.68
CA ALA A 934 -30.77 10.94 40.15
C ALA A 934 -32.14 11.57 40.44
N ASP A 935 -32.17 12.88 40.71
CA ASP A 935 -33.35 13.60 41.19
C ASP A 935 -33.55 14.90 40.39
N LEU A 936 -34.28 14.80 39.28
CA LEU A 936 -34.60 15.92 38.39
C LEU A 936 -35.79 16.78 38.89
N GLU A 937 -36.16 16.65 40.17
CA GLU A 937 -37.17 17.47 40.84
C GLU A 937 -36.66 18.03 42.20
N GLY A 938 -35.42 17.71 42.58
CA GLY A 938 -34.79 18.07 43.85
C GLY A 938 -34.35 19.54 43.94
N GLU A 939 -33.60 19.88 44.99
CA GLU A 939 -33.00 21.22 45.14
C GLU A 939 -31.60 21.26 44.53
N TYR A 940 -31.22 22.41 43.96
CA TYR A 940 -29.81 22.66 43.68
C TYR A 940 -29.04 22.98 44.95
N THR A 941 -27.83 22.46 45.05
CA THR A 941 -26.94 22.76 46.19
C THR A 941 -25.88 23.77 45.77
N GLN A 942 -25.74 24.86 46.51
CA GLN A 942 -24.65 25.82 46.29
C GLN A 942 -23.31 25.22 46.72
N PHE A 943 -22.32 25.28 45.84
CA PHE A 943 -20.97 24.78 46.10
C PHE A 943 -20.21 25.68 47.08
N PHE A 944 -20.27 27.00 46.91
CA PHE A 944 -19.53 27.93 47.76
C PHE A 944 -20.24 28.18 49.09
N VAL A 945 -19.52 28.00 50.20
CA VAL A 945 -19.99 28.29 51.55
C VAL A 945 -19.53 29.69 51.95
N GLY A 946 -20.43 30.51 52.48
CA GLY A 946 -20.13 31.86 52.97
C GLY A 946 -21.28 32.85 52.74
N GLU A 947 -21.08 34.10 53.14
CA GLU A 947 -22.02 35.19 52.84
C GLU A 947 -21.71 35.78 51.47
N ARG A 948 -22.73 35.86 50.61
CA ARG A 948 -22.66 36.52 49.30
C ARG A 948 -22.81 38.04 49.47
N ASN A 949 -21.86 38.82 48.97
CA ASN A 949 -21.98 40.28 48.98
C ASN A 949 -22.72 40.83 47.73
N SER A 950 -22.89 42.14 47.65
CA SER A 950 -23.62 42.81 46.55
C SER A 950 -22.95 42.74 45.17
N LYS A 951 -21.75 42.17 45.06
CA LYS A 951 -21.06 41.90 43.79
C LYS A 951 -21.08 40.41 43.44
N GLY A 952 -21.76 39.58 44.23
CA GLY A 952 -21.76 38.14 44.05
C GLY A 952 -20.50 37.43 44.58
N LEU A 953 -19.59 38.10 45.28
CA LEU A 953 -18.44 37.47 45.92
C LEU A 953 -18.86 36.78 47.23
N PHE A 954 -18.48 35.51 47.39
CA PHE A 954 -18.64 34.74 48.63
C PHE A 954 -17.48 34.98 49.57
N VAL A 955 -17.79 35.38 50.80
CA VAL A 955 -16.82 35.56 51.87
C VAL A 955 -17.19 34.64 53.03
N ASN A 956 -16.26 33.77 53.43
CA ASN A 956 -16.41 32.91 54.60
C ASN A 956 -15.31 33.24 55.61
N ASN A 957 -15.68 33.63 56.82
CA ASN A 957 -14.73 34.00 57.88
C ASN A 957 -13.65 35.01 57.42
N GLY A 958 -14.03 35.97 56.57
CA GLY A 958 -13.13 36.99 56.02
C GLY A 958 -12.26 36.53 54.83
N VAL A 959 -12.41 35.30 54.37
CA VAL A 959 -11.70 34.73 53.21
C VAL A 959 -12.63 34.70 51.99
N ASN A 960 -12.13 35.16 50.84
CA ASN A 960 -12.85 35.07 49.57
C ASN A 960 -12.84 33.62 49.08
N VAL A 961 -14.03 33.04 48.88
CA VAL A 961 -14.21 31.61 48.55
C VAL A 961 -14.46 31.41 47.05
N GLY A 962 -15.34 32.21 46.46
CA GLY A 962 -15.77 32.12 45.06
C GLY A 962 -16.62 33.34 44.67
N SER A 963 -17.07 33.46 43.42
CA SER A 963 -17.80 34.64 42.93
C SER A 963 -18.75 34.34 41.77
N SER A 964 -19.35 35.37 41.17
CA SER A 964 -20.04 35.31 39.87
C SER A 964 -19.18 34.58 38.83
N SER A 965 -19.78 33.62 38.13
CA SER A 965 -19.07 32.70 37.25
C SER A 965 -19.75 32.51 35.88
N PRO A 966 -19.08 32.86 34.78
CA PRO A 966 -19.58 32.63 33.41
C PRO A 966 -19.25 31.26 32.84
N GLY A 967 -18.39 30.49 33.50
CA GLY A 967 -17.96 29.19 33.00
C GLY A 967 -17.20 28.37 34.04
N LEU A 968 -17.32 27.05 33.89
CA LEU A 968 -16.66 26.07 34.73
C LEU A 968 -16.35 24.81 33.91
N CYS A 969 -15.44 23.97 34.41
CA CYS A 969 -15.29 22.58 33.97
C CYS A 969 -14.75 21.71 35.11
N VAL A 970 -14.98 20.41 35.02
CA VAL A 970 -14.43 19.41 35.95
C VAL A 970 -13.41 18.56 35.20
N TYR A 971 -12.31 18.24 35.85
CA TYR A 971 -11.24 17.38 35.32
C TYR A 971 -10.87 16.32 36.36
N GLY A 972 -10.43 15.14 35.89
CA GLY A 972 -9.91 14.08 36.73
C GLY A 972 -10.97 13.20 37.37
N THR A 973 -10.52 12.21 38.14
CA THR A 973 -11.37 11.26 38.87
C THR A 973 -10.78 11.01 40.26
N GLY A 974 -11.60 10.61 41.23
CA GLY A 974 -11.13 10.32 42.59
C GLY A 974 -10.37 11.49 43.21
N ALA A 975 -9.23 11.22 43.85
CA ALA A 975 -8.40 12.21 44.53
C ALA A 975 -7.87 13.32 43.62
N ASP A 976 -7.69 13.04 42.32
CA ASP A 976 -7.18 14.01 41.36
C ASP A 976 -8.25 14.96 40.81
N THR A 977 -9.51 14.80 41.23
CA THR A 977 -10.63 15.60 40.72
C THR A 977 -10.45 17.09 41.05
N LYS A 978 -10.55 17.94 40.02
CA LYS A 978 -10.49 19.40 40.12
C LYS A 978 -11.72 20.03 39.49
N LEU A 979 -12.22 21.09 40.12
CA LEU A 979 -13.17 22.02 39.53
C LEU A 979 -12.43 23.31 39.16
N PHE A 980 -12.51 23.70 37.89
CA PHE A 980 -12.04 24.99 37.39
C PHE A 980 -13.24 25.92 37.24
N VAL A 981 -13.12 27.15 37.74
CA VAL A 981 -14.20 28.13 37.71
C VAL A 981 -13.63 29.48 37.26
N SER A 982 -14.23 30.10 36.25
CA SER A 982 -13.92 31.51 35.92
C SER A 982 -14.57 32.41 36.96
N LEU A 983 -13.79 33.27 37.61
CA LEU A 983 -14.21 34.05 38.77
C LEU A 983 -14.12 35.55 38.49
N GLU A 984 -15.26 36.21 38.27
CA GLU A 984 -15.34 37.62 37.92
C GLU A 984 -14.65 38.54 38.94
N ASP A 985 -14.97 38.38 40.23
CA ASP A 985 -14.45 39.23 41.32
C ASP A 985 -13.02 38.88 41.76
N PHE A 986 -12.43 37.83 41.19
CA PHE A 986 -11.01 37.48 41.37
C PHE A 986 -10.16 38.04 40.23
N GLY A 987 -10.57 39.17 39.65
CA GLY A 987 -9.88 39.79 38.51
C GLY A 987 -10.11 39.05 37.19
N LYS A 988 -11.20 38.27 37.07
CA LYS A 988 -11.51 37.39 35.92
C LYS A 988 -10.52 36.24 35.73
N ASP A 989 -9.81 35.87 36.79
CA ASP A 989 -8.91 34.73 36.81
C ASP A 989 -9.69 33.41 36.92
N VAL A 990 -9.00 32.28 36.67
CA VAL A 990 -9.57 30.94 36.87
C VAL A 990 -9.17 30.42 38.25
N GLY A 991 -10.16 30.13 39.09
CA GLY A 991 -9.96 29.44 40.36
C GLY A 991 -9.91 27.94 40.17
N VAL A 992 -8.94 27.30 40.82
CA VAL A 992 -8.76 25.85 40.84
C VAL A 992 -9.14 25.34 42.22
N TYR A 993 -10.06 24.38 42.27
CA TYR A 993 -10.53 23.75 43.50
C TYR A 993 -10.22 22.25 43.43
N ASN A 994 -9.31 21.78 44.29
CA ASN A 994 -9.00 20.36 44.42
C ASN A 994 -10.10 19.69 45.24
N ILE A 995 -11.14 19.20 44.56
CA ILE A 995 -12.35 18.66 45.17
C ILE A 995 -12.29 17.15 45.40
N GLY A 996 -11.30 16.46 44.82
CA GLY A 996 -11.05 15.05 45.10
C GLY A 996 -10.43 14.82 46.47
N ASN A 997 -10.95 13.85 47.21
CA ASN A 997 -10.39 13.38 48.47
C ASN A 997 -9.62 12.06 48.27
N GLU A 998 -8.68 11.75 49.17
CA GLU A 998 -7.86 10.52 49.12
C GLU A 998 -8.68 9.23 49.12
N ASP A 999 -9.87 9.25 49.73
CA ASP A 999 -10.81 8.12 49.76
C ASP A 999 -11.63 7.97 48.46
N GLY A 1000 -11.39 8.83 47.46
CA GLY A 1000 -12.08 8.84 46.17
C GLY A 1000 -13.45 9.54 46.18
N THR A 1001 -13.85 10.13 47.31
CA THR A 1001 -15.03 11.00 47.35
C THR A 1001 -14.75 12.36 46.72
N ILE A 1002 -15.82 13.04 46.28
CA ILE A 1002 -15.75 14.37 45.67
C ILE A 1002 -16.50 15.35 46.58
N ALA A 1003 -15.85 16.45 46.94
CA ALA A 1003 -16.44 17.49 47.76
C ALA A 1003 -17.62 18.17 47.04
N SER A 1004 -18.76 18.25 47.71
CA SER A 1004 -19.97 18.92 47.21
C SER A 1004 -20.10 20.37 47.67
N THR A 1005 -19.23 20.82 48.58
CA THR A 1005 -19.14 22.21 49.05
C THR A 1005 -17.68 22.63 49.26
N TRP A 1006 -17.44 23.95 49.26
CA TRP A 1006 -16.12 24.53 49.46
C TRP A 1006 -16.22 25.81 50.29
N ASP A 1007 -15.44 25.89 51.37
CA ASP A 1007 -15.57 26.91 52.41
C ASP A 1007 -14.29 27.73 52.65
N LYS A 1008 -13.28 27.54 51.80
CA LYS A 1008 -11.95 28.15 51.89
C LYS A 1008 -11.54 28.80 50.57
N ALA A 1009 -10.41 29.50 50.55
CA ALA A 1009 -9.89 30.07 49.31
C ALA A 1009 -9.68 28.99 48.21
N PRO A 1010 -9.69 29.37 46.92
CA PRO A 1010 -9.31 28.47 45.85
C PRO A 1010 -7.94 27.83 46.11
N SER A 1011 -7.78 26.56 45.76
CA SER A 1011 -6.51 25.83 45.95
C SER A 1011 -5.37 26.48 45.16
N GLN A 1012 -5.70 27.05 44.00
CA GLN A 1012 -4.80 27.85 43.17
C GLN A 1012 -5.62 28.87 42.37
N ILE A 1013 -4.97 29.95 41.92
CA ILE A 1013 -5.54 30.93 40.99
C ILE A 1013 -4.65 31.01 39.76
N PHE A 1014 -5.20 30.71 38.58
CA PHE A 1014 -4.54 30.89 37.30
C PHE A 1014 -4.78 32.32 36.78
N LYS A 1015 -3.68 33.08 36.64
CA LYS A 1015 -3.68 34.51 36.33
C LYS A 1015 -3.94 34.82 34.84
N VAL A 1016 -5.16 34.57 34.40
CA VAL A 1016 -5.59 34.74 33.00
C VAL A 1016 -6.36 36.04 32.74
N GLY A 1017 -6.86 36.72 33.76
CA GLY A 1017 -7.87 37.79 33.60
C GLY A 1017 -7.43 38.99 32.75
N ARG A 1018 -6.12 39.27 32.65
CA ARG A 1018 -5.59 40.30 31.74
C ARG A 1018 -5.75 39.94 30.25
N TYR A 1019 -5.81 38.65 29.94
CA TYR A 1019 -6.04 38.12 28.60
C TYR A 1019 -7.54 37.93 28.34
N GLU A 1020 -8.30 37.54 29.36
CA GLU A 1020 -9.75 37.24 29.29
C GLU A 1020 -10.64 38.45 29.64
N ILE A 1021 -10.35 39.62 29.06
CA ILE A 1021 -10.97 40.89 29.48
C ILE A 1021 -12.50 40.95 29.28
N ASN A 1022 -13.05 40.18 28.34
CA ASN A 1022 -14.50 40.17 28.08
C ASN A 1022 -15.27 39.53 29.26
N GLY A 1023 -14.67 38.55 29.93
CA GLY A 1023 -15.28 37.84 31.05
C GLY A 1023 -16.21 36.70 30.62
N ASN A 1024 -16.86 36.72 29.45
CA ASN A 1024 -17.69 35.59 29.01
C ASN A 1024 -16.83 34.39 28.57
N CYS A 1025 -16.43 33.56 29.53
CA CYS A 1025 -15.43 32.50 29.34
C CYS A 1025 -16.02 31.08 29.29
N ASN A 1026 -15.50 30.23 28.41
CA ASN A 1026 -15.72 28.78 28.43
C ASN A 1026 -14.43 28.07 28.86
N LEU A 1027 -14.57 26.91 29.51
CA LEU A 1027 -13.46 26.15 30.09
C LEU A 1027 -13.55 24.69 29.70
N VAL A 1028 -12.41 24.06 29.41
CA VAL A 1028 -12.28 22.61 29.19
C VAL A 1028 -10.97 22.14 29.81
N GLY A 1029 -11.00 21.10 30.64
CA GLY A 1029 -9.78 20.56 31.29
C GLY A 1029 -8.82 19.93 30.28
N GLY A 1030 -7.52 20.07 30.49
CA GLY A 1030 -6.48 19.44 29.66
C GLY A 1030 -5.77 18.27 30.33
N ILE A 1031 -4.98 17.51 29.56
CA ILE A 1031 -4.49 16.18 29.96
C ILE A 1031 -3.53 16.18 31.16
N ASP A 1032 -2.80 17.26 31.41
CA ASP A 1032 -1.82 17.38 32.49
C ASP A 1032 -2.42 17.97 33.79
N GLY A 1033 -3.74 18.17 33.84
CA GLY A 1033 -4.39 18.91 34.92
C GLY A 1033 -4.34 20.43 34.75
N GLY A 1034 -3.98 20.91 33.56
CA GLY A 1034 -4.20 22.27 33.09
C GLY A 1034 -5.63 22.52 32.57
N VAL A 1035 -5.85 23.69 31.98
CA VAL A 1035 -7.17 24.12 31.49
C VAL A 1035 -7.07 24.99 30.24
N TRP A 1036 -7.93 24.68 29.27
CA TRP A 1036 -8.23 25.53 28.13
C TRP A 1036 -9.22 26.62 28.52
N VAL A 1037 -8.96 27.85 28.11
CA VAL A 1037 -9.82 29.01 28.37
C VAL A 1037 -10.09 29.72 27.06
N SER A 1038 -11.36 29.94 26.73
CA SER A 1038 -11.77 30.81 25.62
C SER A 1038 -12.71 31.90 26.11
N GLN A 1039 -12.83 32.99 25.37
CA GLN A 1039 -13.78 34.08 25.65
C GLN A 1039 -14.59 34.51 24.43
N PHE A 1040 -15.63 35.32 24.62
CA PHE A 1040 -16.35 35.96 23.52
C PHE A 1040 -15.43 36.93 22.76
N ARG A 1041 -15.20 36.66 21.47
CA ARG A 1041 -14.46 37.54 20.55
C ARG A 1041 -15.18 37.59 19.20
N SER A 1042 -15.57 38.78 18.76
CA SER A 1042 -16.12 38.97 17.41
C SER A 1042 -15.06 38.71 16.32
N ALA A 1043 -15.50 38.54 15.07
CA ALA A 1043 -14.60 38.39 13.93
C ALA A 1043 -13.55 39.51 13.89
N GLY A 1044 -12.31 39.14 13.56
CA GLY A 1044 -11.13 40.00 13.52
C GLY A 1044 -10.44 40.20 14.87
N ASN A 1045 -11.00 39.71 15.97
CA ASN A 1045 -10.54 40.04 17.32
C ASN A 1045 -9.81 38.87 18.02
N ASN A 1046 -8.70 38.40 17.46
CA ASN A 1046 -7.79 37.44 18.10
C ASN A 1046 -6.37 38.01 18.13
N THR A 1047 -5.91 38.50 19.28
CA THR A 1047 -4.63 39.23 19.40
C THR A 1047 -3.82 38.72 20.59
N LYS A 1048 -2.48 38.84 20.56
CA LYS A 1048 -1.61 38.35 21.63
C LYS A 1048 -1.99 38.86 23.02
N GLY A 1049 -2.44 40.11 23.11
CA GLY A 1049 -2.88 40.72 24.37
C GLY A 1049 -4.28 40.30 24.81
N VAL A 1050 -5.16 39.97 23.85
CA VAL A 1050 -6.55 39.57 24.11
C VAL A 1050 -6.95 38.45 23.13
N PRO A 1051 -6.51 37.21 23.41
CA PRO A 1051 -6.68 36.07 22.52
C PRO A 1051 -8.08 35.47 22.58
N SER A 1052 -8.44 34.68 21.57
CA SER A 1052 -9.68 33.89 21.57
C SER A 1052 -9.59 32.63 22.43
N LEU A 1053 -8.40 32.01 22.51
CA LEU A 1053 -8.15 30.74 23.18
C LEU A 1053 -6.73 30.74 23.76
N ILE A 1054 -6.60 30.27 25.00
CA ILE A 1054 -5.33 30.00 25.69
C ILE A 1054 -5.35 28.63 26.35
N TYR A 1055 -4.16 28.07 26.57
CA TYR A 1055 -3.98 26.94 27.48
C TYR A 1055 -3.11 27.35 28.66
N VAL A 1056 -3.54 26.98 29.86
CA VAL A 1056 -2.78 27.12 31.10
C VAL A 1056 -2.41 25.73 31.59
N ASN A 1057 -1.11 25.45 31.77
CA ASN A 1057 -0.65 24.17 32.31
C ASN A 1057 -0.97 24.03 33.81
N HIS A 1058 -0.71 22.86 34.39
CA HIS A 1058 -0.96 22.59 35.81
C HIS A 1058 -0.19 23.50 36.78
N ASN A 1059 0.90 24.14 36.34
CA ASN A 1059 1.66 25.10 37.14
C ASN A 1059 1.06 26.52 37.13
N GLY A 1060 0.04 26.75 36.31
CA GLY A 1060 -0.59 28.07 36.13
C GLY A 1060 0.10 28.94 35.08
N GLU A 1061 0.95 28.37 34.22
CA GLU A 1061 1.66 29.06 33.15
C GLU A 1061 0.87 28.99 31.84
N ILE A 1062 0.76 30.11 31.13
CA ILE A 1062 0.15 30.14 29.80
C ILE A 1062 1.17 29.64 28.79
N VAL A 1063 0.99 28.40 28.34
CA VAL A 1063 1.89 27.73 27.40
C VAL A 1063 1.37 27.71 25.96
N PHE A 1064 0.10 28.10 25.75
CA PHE A 1064 -0.47 28.33 24.42
C PHE A 1064 -1.29 29.62 24.38
N ASN A 1065 -1.21 30.36 23.27
CA ASN A 1065 -1.96 31.60 23.04
C ASN A 1065 -2.30 31.76 21.54
N SER A 1066 -3.60 31.76 21.23
CA SER A 1066 -4.09 31.83 19.84
C SER A 1066 -3.83 33.17 19.15
N GLY A 1067 -3.51 34.22 19.91
CA GLY A 1067 -3.28 35.56 19.40
C GLY A 1067 -1.83 35.83 18.99
N THR A 1068 -0.94 34.84 19.09
CA THR A 1068 0.43 34.90 18.59
C THR A 1068 0.45 35.11 17.07
N GLN A 1069 1.51 35.72 16.55
CA GLN A 1069 1.60 36.06 15.11
C GLN A 1069 1.44 34.83 14.21
N GLU A 1070 1.94 33.68 14.65
CA GLU A 1070 1.89 32.43 13.90
C GLU A 1070 0.48 31.82 13.88
N PHE A 1071 -0.25 31.88 15.00
CA PHE A 1071 -1.57 31.25 15.12
C PHE A 1071 -2.74 32.17 14.77
N ALA A 1072 -2.60 33.48 14.95
CA ALA A 1072 -3.70 34.44 14.78
C ALA A 1072 -4.43 34.34 13.41
N PRO A 1073 -3.75 34.08 12.26
CA PRO A 1073 -4.41 33.89 10.98
C PRO A 1073 -5.34 32.67 10.90
N LEU A 1074 -5.16 31.68 11.79
CA LEU A 1074 -5.89 30.41 11.77
C LEU A 1074 -7.21 30.48 12.55
N LEU A 1075 -7.41 31.51 13.38
CA LEU A 1075 -8.61 31.65 14.21
C LEU A 1075 -9.12 33.10 14.23
N ASN A 1076 -10.22 33.33 13.50
CA ASN A 1076 -10.80 34.65 13.30
C ASN A 1076 -11.78 35.05 14.43
N GLY A 1077 -11.29 35.16 15.66
CA GLY A 1077 -12.17 35.32 16.83
C GLY A 1077 -12.80 33.99 17.26
N SER A 1078 -13.73 34.03 18.23
CA SER A 1078 -14.34 32.83 18.84
C SER A 1078 -15.86 32.95 19.05
N ALA A 1079 -16.48 33.95 18.43
CA ALA A 1079 -17.88 34.33 18.59
C ALA A 1079 -18.29 34.27 20.07
N LYS A 1080 -19.09 33.27 20.48
CA LYS A 1080 -19.66 33.08 21.83
C LYS A 1080 -18.85 32.15 22.75
N ALA A 1081 -17.54 32.02 22.49
CA ALA A 1081 -16.59 31.21 23.25
C ALA A 1081 -16.82 29.68 23.17
N GLY A 1082 -17.79 29.21 22.36
CA GLY A 1082 -18.04 27.78 22.20
C GLY A 1082 -16.82 27.05 21.62
N PHE A 1083 -16.29 26.10 22.37
CA PHE A 1083 -15.25 25.17 21.95
C PHE A 1083 -15.40 23.85 22.72
N ALA A 1084 -14.79 22.79 22.21
CA ALA A 1084 -14.69 21.49 22.86
C ALA A 1084 -13.35 20.83 22.54
N VAL A 1085 -12.90 19.95 23.44
CA VAL A 1085 -11.74 19.06 23.26
C VAL A 1085 -12.23 17.64 23.49
N ASN A 1086 -11.81 16.69 22.65
CA ASN A 1086 -12.18 15.29 22.80
C ASN A 1086 -11.50 14.65 24.02
N LYS A 1087 -11.97 13.47 24.43
CA LYS A 1087 -11.56 12.80 25.67
C LYS A 1087 -10.04 12.60 25.80
N ASP A 1088 -9.41 12.15 24.72
CA ASP A 1088 -7.97 11.89 24.60
C ASP A 1088 -7.14 13.17 24.39
N ASN A 1089 -7.78 14.34 24.32
CA ASN A 1089 -7.11 15.63 24.13
C ASN A 1089 -6.27 15.67 22.85
N SER A 1090 -6.75 15.04 21.77
CA SER A 1090 -6.10 14.99 20.46
C SER A 1090 -6.79 15.86 19.40
N LEU A 1091 -8.01 16.34 19.65
CA LEU A 1091 -8.79 17.16 18.73
C LEU A 1091 -9.48 18.30 19.50
N LEU A 1092 -9.28 19.52 19.02
CA LEU A 1092 -10.00 20.71 19.46
C LEU A 1092 -10.91 21.20 18.34
N VAL A 1093 -12.15 21.56 18.69
CA VAL A 1093 -13.05 22.30 17.81
C VAL A 1093 -13.45 23.61 18.47
N ILE A 1094 -13.37 24.72 17.74
CA ILE A 1094 -13.77 26.05 18.21
C ILE A 1094 -14.61 26.76 17.15
N SER A 1095 -15.69 27.41 17.58
CA SER A 1095 -16.47 28.29 16.71
C SER A 1095 -15.72 29.59 16.51
N ASP A 1096 -15.35 29.94 15.28
CA ASP A 1096 -14.74 31.24 15.01
C ASP A 1096 -15.74 32.41 15.08
N GLY A 1097 -15.26 33.63 14.92
CA GLY A 1097 -16.07 34.86 14.95
C GLY A 1097 -17.14 34.97 13.86
N THR A 1098 -17.14 34.07 12.87
CA THR A 1098 -18.15 33.95 11.81
C THR A 1098 -19.05 32.71 11.97
N ASN A 1099 -18.96 32.02 13.12
CA ASN A 1099 -19.63 30.75 13.42
C ASN A 1099 -19.26 29.63 12.43
N VAL A 1100 -18.01 29.56 11.97
CA VAL A 1100 -17.43 28.38 11.31
C VAL A 1100 -16.72 27.55 12.38
N LEU A 1101 -16.94 26.24 12.38
CA LEU A 1101 -16.21 25.32 13.25
C LEU A 1101 -14.81 25.11 12.69
N GLN A 1102 -13.80 25.50 13.46
CA GLN A 1102 -12.39 25.26 13.15
C GLN A 1102 -11.90 24.06 13.95
N PHE A 1103 -11.38 23.05 13.28
CA PHE A 1103 -10.85 21.84 13.89
C PHE A 1103 -9.33 21.84 13.86
N PHE A 1104 -8.71 21.48 14.98
CA PHE A 1104 -7.27 21.40 15.14
C PHE A 1104 -6.88 20.06 15.76
N ASP A 1105 -5.93 19.37 15.14
CA ASP A 1105 -5.25 18.26 15.81
C ASP A 1105 -4.35 18.82 16.91
N ILE A 1106 -4.32 18.14 18.05
CA ILE A 1106 -3.53 18.50 19.22
C ILE A 1106 -2.44 17.44 19.43
N THR A 1107 -1.20 17.89 19.53
CA THR A 1107 -0.09 17.07 20.01
C THR A 1107 0.50 17.69 21.27
N TRP A 1108 1.00 16.86 22.18
CA TRP A 1108 1.52 17.30 23.47
C TRP A 1108 3.01 17.01 23.59
N ASN A 1109 3.76 17.98 24.08
CA ASN A 1109 5.16 17.82 24.47
C ASN A 1109 5.36 18.42 25.86
N ASP A 1110 5.64 17.59 26.88
CA ASP A 1110 5.82 18.01 28.28
C ASP A 1110 4.73 18.99 28.79
N GLY A 1111 3.46 18.68 28.52
CA GLY A 1111 2.32 19.51 28.95
C GLY A 1111 2.07 20.77 28.09
N VAL A 1112 2.85 20.97 27.02
CA VAL A 1112 2.65 22.06 26.04
C VAL A 1112 1.91 21.53 24.81
N PRO A 1113 0.72 22.07 24.48
CA PRO A 1113 -0.01 21.65 23.29
C PRO A 1113 0.46 22.39 22.04
N THR A 1114 0.55 21.67 20.92
CA THR A 1114 0.70 22.21 19.57
C THR A 1114 -0.56 21.91 18.76
N LEU A 1115 -1.15 22.95 18.15
CA LEU A 1115 -2.38 22.85 17.37
C LEU A 1115 -2.08 23.00 15.88
N THR A 1116 -2.46 21.99 15.09
CA THR A 1116 -2.33 22.00 13.63
C THR A 1116 -3.72 22.06 13.00
N PRO A 1117 -3.99 22.98 12.05
CA PRO A 1117 -5.28 23.02 11.35
C PRO A 1117 -5.61 21.67 10.70
N LYS A 1118 -6.83 21.17 10.94
CA LYS A 1118 -7.32 19.92 10.37
C LYS A 1118 -8.32 20.19 9.23
N TYR A 1119 -9.42 20.86 9.55
CA TYR A 1119 -10.42 21.29 8.59
C TYR A 1119 -11.38 22.33 9.19
N SER A 1120 -12.23 22.93 8.33
CA SER A 1120 -13.28 23.87 8.74
C SER A 1120 -14.65 23.43 8.24
N TYR A 1121 -15.69 23.70 9.02
CA TYR A 1121 -17.07 23.31 8.69
C TYR A 1121 -18.08 24.39 9.09
N LYS A 1122 -18.91 24.82 8.12
CA LYS A 1122 -20.02 25.73 8.37
C LYS A 1122 -21.27 24.93 8.69
N ALA A 1123 -21.56 24.75 9.98
CA ALA A 1123 -22.77 24.09 10.43
C ALA A 1123 -24.03 24.95 10.15
N SER A 1124 -25.08 24.33 9.62
CA SER A 1124 -26.41 24.94 9.48
C SER A 1124 -27.13 24.93 10.83
N LEU A 1125 -26.98 26.00 11.60
CA LEU A 1125 -27.53 26.18 12.95
C LEU A 1125 -28.56 27.32 13.02
N THR A 1126 -29.43 27.30 14.03
CA THR A 1126 -30.40 28.37 14.33
C THR A 1126 -29.84 29.34 15.37
N GLY A 1127 -30.24 30.62 15.31
CA GLY A 1127 -29.82 31.63 16.28
C GLY A 1127 -28.43 32.24 16.06
N THR A 1128 -27.94 33.02 17.03
CA THR A 1128 -26.84 34.00 16.84
C THR A 1128 -25.45 33.58 17.34
N GLY A 1129 -25.25 32.34 17.82
CA GLY A 1129 -23.91 31.81 18.11
C GLY A 1129 -23.86 30.55 19.00
N ILE A 1130 -22.69 29.90 19.03
CA ILE A 1130 -22.42 28.65 19.77
C ILE A 1130 -21.83 28.95 21.15
N GLN A 1131 -22.55 28.61 22.22
CA GLN A 1131 -22.16 29.00 23.60
C GLN A 1131 -21.25 27.98 24.30
N GLN A 1132 -21.52 26.70 24.05
CA GLN A 1132 -20.79 25.58 24.61
C GLN A 1132 -20.92 24.39 23.66
N MET A 1133 -19.86 23.59 23.59
CA MET A 1133 -19.83 22.33 22.85
C MET A 1133 -19.24 21.27 23.76
N ALA A 1134 -19.54 20.02 23.48
CA ALA A 1134 -18.93 18.87 24.14
C ALA A 1134 -18.83 17.70 23.18
N PHE A 1135 -17.76 16.92 23.26
CA PHE A 1135 -17.73 15.60 22.63
C PHE A 1135 -18.39 14.58 23.56
N ASP A 1136 -19.16 13.66 23.01
CA ASP A 1136 -19.48 12.42 23.73
C ASP A 1136 -18.26 11.48 23.77
N TYR A 1137 -18.42 10.35 24.46
CA TYR A 1137 -17.32 9.41 24.67
C TYR A 1137 -16.78 8.80 23.38
N ALA A 1138 -17.64 8.68 22.35
CA ALA A 1138 -17.25 8.18 21.04
C ALA A 1138 -16.61 9.27 20.15
N GLY A 1139 -16.80 10.54 20.49
CA GLY A 1139 -16.35 11.69 19.72
C GLY A 1139 -17.40 12.28 18.77
N ASN A 1140 -18.69 12.02 18.97
CA ASN A 1140 -19.75 12.83 18.36
C ASN A 1140 -19.78 14.20 19.04
N LEU A 1141 -19.92 15.27 18.26
CA LEU A 1141 -19.89 16.65 18.73
C LEU A 1141 -21.31 17.15 19.04
N VAL A 1142 -21.59 17.42 20.31
CA VAL A 1142 -22.82 18.05 20.79
C VAL A 1142 -22.62 19.57 20.83
N ILE A 1143 -23.49 20.30 20.13
CA ILE A 1143 -23.40 21.76 19.98
C ILE A 1143 -24.62 22.43 20.62
N GLY A 1144 -24.38 23.28 21.62
CA GLY A 1144 -25.37 24.18 22.20
C GLY A 1144 -25.46 25.52 21.45
N HIS A 1145 -26.61 25.76 20.83
CA HIS A 1145 -26.97 27.01 20.15
C HIS A 1145 -28.37 27.45 20.58
N GLN A 1146 -29.18 28.10 19.74
CA GLN A 1146 -30.61 28.29 20.05
C GLN A 1146 -31.39 26.98 19.80
N GLY A 1147 -30.88 25.89 20.36
CA GLY A 1147 -31.15 24.53 19.98
C GLY A 1147 -29.97 23.63 20.33
N VAL A 1148 -30.13 22.32 20.11
CA VAL A 1148 -29.05 21.33 20.21
C VAL A 1148 -28.88 20.63 18.87
N SER A 1149 -27.65 20.45 18.44
CA SER A 1149 -27.34 19.66 17.25
C SER A 1149 -26.14 18.76 17.52
N ILE A 1150 -26.24 17.50 17.11
CA ILE A 1150 -25.19 16.51 17.29
C ILE A 1150 -24.63 16.19 15.90
N PHE A 1151 -23.31 16.21 15.77
CA PHE A 1151 -22.61 15.88 14.52
C PHE A 1151 -21.65 14.73 14.74
N SER A 1152 -21.61 13.79 13.81
CA SER A 1152 -20.48 12.85 13.75
C SER A 1152 -19.28 13.55 13.13
N ILE A 1153 -18.09 13.26 13.67
CA ILE A 1153 -16.83 13.79 13.17
C ILE A 1153 -16.09 12.69 12.41
N PRO A 1154 -15.54 12.96 11.22
CA PRO A 1154 -14.88 11.96 10.40
C PRO A 1154 -13.83 11.13 11.15
N THR A 1155 -13.80 9.82 10.87
CA THR A 1155 -12.79 8.86 11.33
C THR A 1155 -12.87 7.59 10.49
N GLU A 1156 -11.72 7.09 10.04
CA GLU A 1156 -11.63 5.77 9.39
C GLU A 1156 -11.74 4.64 10.41
N GLU A 1157 -11.20 4.87 11.61
CA GLU A 1157 -11.26 3.93 12.73
C GLU A 1157 -12.38 4.35 13.70
N ASN A 1158 -13.61 3.90 13.42
CA ASN A 1158 -14.75 4.10 14.32
C ASN A 1158 -14.77 3.02 15.41
N VAL A 1159 -13.76 3.00 16.27
CA VAL A 1159 -13.59 2.01 17.34
C VAL A 1159 -13.67 2.71 18.69
N THR A 1160 -14.45 2.13 19.61
CA THR A 1160 -14.49 2.59 21.00
C THR A 1160 -14.34 1.42 21.97
N MET A 1161 -13.66 1.67 23.07
CA MET A 1161 -13.53 0.72 24.19
C MET A 1161 -14.07 1.38 25.45
N VAL A 1162 -15.22 0.89 25.91
CA VAL A 1162 -15.91 1.42 27.09
C VAL A 1162 -15.68 0.43 28.24
N PRO A 1163 -14.91 0.80 29.28
CA PRO A 1163 -14.72 -0.05 30.44
C PRO A 1163 -16.01 -0.11 31.28
N ALA A 1164 -16.28 -1.27 31.85
CA ALA A 1164 -17.25 -1.36 32.94
C ALA A 1164 -16.69 -0.67 34.20
N LYS A 1165 -17.58 -0.28 35.10
CA LYS A 1165 -17.21 0.29 36.40
C LYS A 1165 -16.26 -0.63 37.14
N LYS A 1166 -15.29 -0.06 37.87
CA LYS A 1166 -14.39 -0.85 38.73
C LYS A 1166 -15.10 -1.68 39.79
N SER A 1167 -16.33 -1.31 40.18
CA SER A 1167 -17.17 -2.11 41.08
C SER A 1167 -17.75 -3.38 40.46
N LEU A 1168 -17.78 -3.48 39.12
CA LEU A 1168 -18.28 -4.62 38.35
C LEU A 1168 -17.18 -5.63 38.01
N VAL A 1169 -16.15 -5.75 38.86
CA VAL A 1169 -15.07 -6.72 38.73
C VAL A 1169 -15.61 -8.15 38.78
N ILE A 1170 -15.11 -9.02 37.91
CA ILE A 1170 -15.49 -10.44 37.89
C ILE A 1170 -14.35 -11.31 38.44
N ASN A 1171 -14.69 -12.52 38.90
CA ASN A 1171 -13.69 -13.51 39.30
C ASN A 1171 -13.61 -14.61 38.23
N ALA A 1172 -12.44 -14.79 37.63
CA ALA A 1172 -12.17 -15.93 36.77
C ALA A 1172 -12.28 -17.21 37.60
N THR A 1173 -13.06 -18.18 37.13
CA THR A 1173 -13.20 -19.49 37.77
C THR A 1173 -12.90 -20.56 36.74
N THR A 1174 -11.96 -21.46 37.03
CA THR A 1174 -11.82 -22.67 36.21
C THR A 1174 -13.02 -23.58 36.48
N GLY A 1175 -13.54 -24.25 35.45
CA GLY A 1175 -14.74 -25.12 35.47
C GLY A 1175 -14.66 -26.38 36.37
N ILE A 1176 -13.96 -26.32 37.49
CA ILE A 1176 -13.97 -27.33 38.54
C ILE A 1176 -14.06 -26.59 39.88
N ASN A 1177 -15.28 -26.34 40.32
CA ASN A 1177 -15.56 -26.34 41.74
C ASN A 1177 -16.86 -27.13 41.96
N GLU A 1178 -16.70 -28.16 42.78
CA GLU A 1178 -17.73 -29.05 43.28
C GLU A 1178 -18.93 -28.25 43.77
N VAL A 1179 -20.04 -28.33 43.05
CA VAL A 1179 -21.37 -28.21 43.65
C VAL A 1179 -21.90 -29.62 43.73
N ALA A 1180 -22.09 -30.10 44.95
CA ALA A 1180 -22.74 -31.37 45.25
C ALA A 1180 -24.16 -31.38 44.68
N VAL A 1181 -24.29 -31.82 43.44
CA VAL A 1181 -25.54 -32.34 42.87
C VAL A 1181 -25.29 -33.82 42.64
N ALA A 1182 -26.00 -34.67 43.37
CA ALA A 1182 -25.88 -36.11 43.23
C ALA A 1182 -26.00 -36.50 41.74
N PRO A 1183 -25.02 -37.24 41.18
CA PRO A 1183 -25.06 -37.63 39.77
C PRO A 1183 -26.29 -38.50 39.49
N GLN A 1184 -26.98 -38.25 38.36
CA GLN A 1184 -28.17 -39.00 37.96
C GLN A 1184 -27.95 -40.53 37.94
N LEU A 1185 -26.73 -41.00 37.65
CA LEU A 1185 -26.30 -42.39 37.80
C LEU A 1185 -24.76 -42.51 37.85
N ARG A 1186 -24.21 -43.12 38.89
CA ARG A 1186 -22.78 -43.44 39.04
C ARG A 1186 -22.63 -44.90 39.47
N ILE A 1187 -21.67 -45.62 38.88
CA ILE A 1187 -21.37 -47.01 39.22
C ILE A 1187 -19.89 -47.12 39.57
N SER A 1188 -19.58 -47.58 40.77
CA SER A 1188 -18.21 -47.65 41.31
C SER A 1188 -17.98 -48.90 42.18
N PRO A 1189 -16.75 -49.43 42.28
CA PRO A 1189 -15.55 -49.05 41.53
C PRO A 1189 -15.65 -49.45 40.06
N ASN A 1190 -15.00 -48.67 39.19
CA ASN A 1190 -14.80 -49.00 37.78
C ASN A 1190 -13.38 -48.56 37.36
N PRO A 1191 -12.42 -49.47 37.14
CA PRO A 1191 -12.60 -50.93 37.07
C PRO A 1191 -12.99 -51.60 38.40
N THR A 1192 -13.74 -52.69 38.33
CA THR A 1192 -14.12 -53.54 39.48
C THR A 1192 -13.42 -54.91 39.42
N THR A 1193 -13.18 -55.54 40.55
CA THR A 1193 -12.77 -56.96 40.64
C THR A 1193 -13.96 -57.92 40.81
N GLY A 1194 -15.17 -57.36 40.94
CA GLY A 1194 -16.38 -58.12 41.20
C GLY A 1194 -17.52 -57.19 41.59
N ARG A 1195 -17.52 -56.65 42.80
CA ARG A 1195 -18.67 -55.87 43.28
C ARG A 1195 -18.68 -54.46 42.73
N ILE A 1196 -19.86 -54.01 42.33
CA ILE A 1196 -20.15 -52.62 41.94
C ILE A 1196 -21.28 -52.09 42.82
N HIS A 1197 -21.19 -50.81 43.15
CA HIS A 1197 -22.18 -50.01 43.85
C HIS A 1197 -22.73 -48.94 42.91
N ILE A 1198 -24.04 -48.74 42.93
CA ILE A 1198 -24.79 -47.91 42.01
C ILE A 1198 -25.45 -46.79 42.82
N GLU A 1199 -25.00 -45.56 42.59
CA GLU A 1199 -25.57 -44.34 43.16
C GLU A 1199 -26.41 -43.67 42.07
N THR A 1200 -27.68 -43.37 42.34
CA THR A 1200 -28.57 -42.70 41.39
C THR A 1200 -29.59 -41.83 42.13
N SER A 1201 -30.11 -40.81 41.47
CA SER A 1201 -31.15 -39.93 42.01
C SER A 1201 -32.55 -40.56 42.04
N GLU A 1202 -32.75 -41.72 41.40
CA GLU A 1202 -34.04 -42.45 41.40
C GLU A 1202 -33.93 -43.81 42.10
N ALA A 1203 -35.03 -44.30 42.69
CA ALA A 1203 -35.07 -45.66 43.23
C ALA A 1203 -34.77 -46.70 42.12
N ILE A 1204 -33.86 -47.62 42.41
CA ILE A 1204 -33.46 -48.67 41.46
C ILE A 1204 -34.62 -49.67 41.30
N LYS A 1205 -35.10 -49.81 40.06
CA LYS A 1205 -36.14 -50.75 39.63
C LYS A 1205 -35.58 -51.91 38.80
N SER A 1206 -34.43 -51.72 38.14
CA SER A 1206 -33.71 -52.81 37.45
C SER A 1206 -32.25 -52.40 37.20
N VAL A 1207 -31.32 -53.32 37.37
CA VAL A 1207 -29.92 -53.23 36.96
C VAL A 1207 -29.65 -54.39 36.03
N ARG A 1208 -29.33 -54.12 34.77
CA ARG A 1208 -29.10 -55.13 33.74
C ARG A 1208 -27.69 -54.99 33.18
N VAL A 1209 -26.91 -56.06 33.27
CA VAL A 1209 -25.51 -56.10 32.82
C VAL A 1209 -25.45 -56.87 31.53
N TYR A 1210 -24.94 -56.22 30.49
CA TYR A 1210 -24.78 -56.78 29.15
C TYR A 1210 -23.30 -56.99 28.86
N SER A 1211 -22.98 -58.09 28.17
CA SER A 1211 -21.70 -58.24 27.48
C SER A 1211 -21.58 -57.23 26.33
N VAL A 1212 -20.36 -56.96 25.85
CA VAL A 1212 -20.15 -56.08 24.68
C VAL A 1212 -20.86 -56.54 23.40
N SER A 1213 -21.21 -57.81 23.28
CA SER A 1213 -22.02 -58.35 22.17
C SER A 1213 -23.53 -58.14 22.35
N GLY A 1214 -23.97 -57.47 23.42
CA GLY A 1214 -25.37 -57.12 23.67
C GLY A 1214 -26.20 -58.20 24.37
N SER A 1215 -25.61 -59.34 24.76
CA SER A 1215 -26.31 -60.38 25.54
C SER A 1215 -26.39 -60.01 27.02
N LEU A 1216 -27.56 -60.15 27.64
CA LEU A 1216 -27.76 -59.95 29.09
C LEU A 1216 -27.06 -61.08 29.86
N VAL A 1217 -26.13 -60.73 30.75
CA VAL A 1217 -25.28 -61.67 31.50
C VAL A 1217 -25.52 -61.64 33.00
N ALA A 1218 -26.10 -60.57 33.54
CA ALA A 1218 -26.57 -60.52 34.92
C ALA A 1218 -27.70 -59.48 35.06
N GLU A 1219 -28.60 -59.70 36.01
CA GLU A 1219 -29.67 -58.75 36.36
C GLU A 1219 -29.84 -58.70 37.88
N GLY A 1220 -30.16 -57.52 38.40
CA GLY A 1220 -30.37 -57.27 39.82
C GLY A 1220 -31.32 -56.09 40.04
N PHE A 1221 -31.69 -55.86 41.30
CA PHE A 1221 -32.65 -54.83 41.69
C PHE A 1221 -32.12 -53.89 42.79
N ASP A 1222 -30.91 -54.15 43.28
CA ASP A 1222 -30.28 -53.41 44.38
C ASP A 1222 -29.14 -52.52 43.88
N ALA A 1223 -28.73 -51.56 44.72
CA ALA A 1223 -27.61 -50.67 44.46
C ALA A 1223 -26.26 -51.42 44.43
N ASP A 1224 -26.15 -52.53 45.15
CA ASP A 1224 -24.94 -53.36 45.17
C ASP A 1224 -25.14 -54.61 44.31
N MET A 1225 -24.26 -54.79 43.32
CA MET A 1225 -24.32 -55.93 42.40
C MET A 1225 -22.99 -56.67 42.34
N ASP A 1226 -23.05 -58.00 42.48
CA ASP A 1226 -21.87 -58.86 42.48
C ASP A 1226 -21.52 -59.38 41.07
N LEU A 1227 -20.53 -58.71 40.48
CA LEU A 1227 -19.79 -59.07 39.27
C LEU A 1227 -19.14 -60.44 39.29
N SER A 1228 -18.66 -60.89 40.45
CA SER A 1228 -17.47 -61.76 40.58
C SER A 1228 -17.48 -63.01 39.70
N ARG A 1229 -18.66 -63.59 39.45
CA ARG A 1229 -18.86 -64.80 38.61
C ARG A 1229 -18.71 -64.56 37.10
N LEU A 1230 -18.75 -63.31 36.64
CA LEU A 1230 -18.50 -62.96 35.26
C LEU A 1230 -16.98 -63.01 34.95
N PRO A 1231 -16.57 -63.48 33.76
CA PRO A 1231 -15.17 -63.39 33.33
C PRO A 1231 -14.64 -61.95 33.33
N ASN A 1232 -13.32 -61.79 33.36
CA ASN A 1232 -12.70 -60.47 33.21
C ASN A 1232 -12.99 -59.91 31.81
N GLY A 1233 -13.38 -58.66 31.71
CA GLY A 1233 -13.84 -58.07 30.45
C GLY A 1233 -14.59 -56.75 30.60
N ILE A 1234 -15.08 -56.22 29.49
CA ILE A 1234 -15.90 -55.02 29.44
C ILE A 1234 -17.38 -55.43 29.43
N TYR A 1235 -18.18 -54.75 30.25
CA TYR A 1235 -19.62 -54.93 30.35
C TYR A 1235 -20.32 -53.57 30.26
N ILE A 1236 -21.59 -53.57 29.86
CA ILE A 1236 -22.45 -52.38 29.91
C ILE A 1236 -23.54 -52.61 30.94
N VAL A 1237 -23.58 -51.79 31.97
CA VAL A 1237 -24.57 -51.84 33.04
C VAL A 1237 -25.62 -50.78 32.78
N LYS A 1238 -26.87 -51.20 32.62
CA LYS A 1238 -28.03 -50.32 32.42
C LYS A 1238 -28.91 -50.34 33.66
N VAL A 1239 -29.12 -49.18 34.28
CA VAL A 1239 -29.94 -49.02 35.47
C VAL A 1239 -31.22 -48.29 35.09
N ASN A 1240 -32.38 -48.83 35.44
CA ASN A 1240 -33.69 -48.33 35.02
C ASN A 1240 -33.74 -48.01 33.51
N ASN A 1241 -34.12 -46.77 33.17
CA ASN A 1241 -34.13 -46.24 31.81
C ASN A 1241 -32.91 -45.34 31.52
N PHE A 1242 -31.91 -45.27 32.41
CA PHE A 1242 -30.68 -44.54 32.16
C PHE A 1242 -29.88 -45.15 31.00
N ASN A 1243 -29.02 -44.34 30.39
CA ASN A 1243 -28.06 -44.81 29.39
C ASN A 1243 -27.10 -45.85 30.01
N GLY A 1244 -26.68 -46.84 29.22
CA GLY A 1244 -25.80 -47.90 29.69
C GLY A 1244 -24.41 -47.37 30.03
N VAL A 1245 -23.92 -47.72 31.22
CA VAL A 1245 -22.59 -47.34 31.73
C VAL A 1245 -21.60 -48.47 31.48
N ARG A 1246 -20.48 -48.19 30.82
CA ARG A 1246 -19.42 -49.16 30.59
C ARG A 1246 -18.64 -49.45 31.87
N ILE A 1247 -18.58 -50.70 32.29
CA ILE A 1247 -17.78 -51.20 33.43
C ILE A 1247 -16.69 -52.15 32.95
N ILE A 1248 -15.50 -52.05 33.54
CA ILE A 1248 -14.38 -52.96 33.28
C ILE A 1248 -14.22 -53.87 34.50
N LYS A 1249 -14.41 -55.19 34.30
CA LYS A 1249 -14.12 -56.21 35.31
C LYS A 1249 -12.71 -56.76 35.12
N ARG A 1250 -11.87 -56.63 36.14
CA ARG A 1250 -10.49 -57.12 36.18
C ARG A 1250 -10.32 -58.35 37.03
#